data_AF-A0A0W1KJC3-F1
#
_entry.id   AF-A0A0W1KJC3-F1
#
_cell.length_a   1.000
_cell.length_b   1.000
_cell.length_c   1.000
_cell.angle_alpha   90.00
_cell.angle_beta   90.00
_cell.angle_gamma   90.00
#
_symmetry.space_group_name_H-M   'P 1'
#
loop_
_entity.id
_entity.type
_entity.pdbx_description
1 polymer ?
#
loop_
_entity_poly.entity_id
_entity_poly.type
_entity_poly.pdbx_seq_one_letter_code
_entity_poly.pdbx_strand_id
1 'polypeptide(L)'
;MKRRNTLVAALAATVLALPLATLPAQADSTGATDLIISEYVEGSSNNKYIELYNGTDAEIDLSQYTMELYTNGATTTKNPQALSSTLAPGATFILANSQAKIHGSMAVLTSSVTNFNGDDVLVLKKGDQVVDSLGQIGDTAKFGENKTLIRKPNVTAGDTNPNDAFDVTVEWNAKGIDDISDLGKHTMNGSGALDPDPDPDPEPDPDPQPEPQPGNVVAIADIQGTGDKTPLEGKTVTTEGVVTALYTTGGFSGFYMQTQGTGGTHDGNASHGIFVFDAGLKFSKTLAKGDFVRVTGTAAEYYGLTQLKDLTAVEKMAKDGVVDPKPVVLNEFPVGNEAREKYEGMLVDIKAPMTITNNYLQNNTSKNKTIFTARWGELGLTPGDKPLRQPSDLYNPAKNPTEIAALNEDNESKLINLDDGISFDLVNFKYANHRIPVAYLDVKNPARAGAQVNFLQPMIIDYRDNTWKIQPTEPVNVEGAEDSFKDNSVNWVSFSNNERPSAPENLGDVSLATFNVLNYFITTGDQLNCKGYQDRAGNLITANGCDARGAADAVNLKRQQDKIVTAINQLDASVVGLEEIENSKKFNKDRDAALDTLVAELNKGAGTDKWAAVKSPEQVPASEDAIRLAFIYQPAKVEPVGASKILIGSADFTGKAREPLAQEFQALDANGKASGKSFVAVANHFKSKGSLSDKSDTDVYQGNNNKLRVKQAQALLAWVEKEFAGKPIFLLGDFNAYSAEDPILAMADKGYTDLAPKFAPEKQTYQFSAYQGSLDHVLANQMALDLVVGGDIWDINADEPLAFEYSRYNYNVKYKELYDTTAFRSSDHDPIKISLKVLENVEPEAPVTPKAPTMDGAGMVTIPTVEGVVYKVGDREVTGTVEVKPGQTVTVTAEPAEGFELAAGAEKSWDFTVKAPEPGPDPEPEPEPGQCVVMDRPAAPSRATGVLGDATGDKLADLWSVDEVGAVHFYANDGKGGFYHKGIVMCGQNQIVDIAAMGDVNGDRRADVLVKYADGSLFYYYSQGDGFLVEGMQAGHGWDGMDNVVFAGKLGAANTDYVVARHVATGDLYRYQVGVNGLFGGTKIGHGWSNMTTILAPGQFVGSSYSDLVAIAADGSMYAYAGAADGGVYGAGKIGHGWDSFVQATVPGDVDGDGRLDLVGIREDGAMFAYKNQANGWWGAARQVGHGWQAMVAIS
;
A
#
# COMPACT_ATOMS: atom_id res chain seq x y z
N MET A 1 26.02 -61.85 -31.64
CA MET A 1 26.52 -63.04 -32.39
C MET A 1 26.04 -64.29 -31.64
N LYS A 2 25.30 -65.24 -32.28
CA LYS A 2 24.90 -66.64 -31.88
C LYS A 2 24.70 -67.00 -30.36
N ARG A 3 23.72 -67.81 -29.89
CA ARG A 3 22.59 -68.61 -30.44
C ARG A 3 21.72 -69.21 -29.29
N ARG A 4 20.39 -69.28 -29.48
CA ARG A 4 19.33 -70.29 -29.09
C ARG A 4 19.47 -71.27 -27.89
N ASN A 5 18.32 -71.53 -27.21
CA ASN A 5 17.55 -72.81 -27.08
C ASN A 5 16.32 -72.60 -26.13
N THR A 6 15.03 -72.84 -26.42
CA THR A 6 14.14 -74.02 -26.75
C THR A 6 13.48 -74.84 -25.59
N LEU A 7 12.20 -74.52 -25.31
CA LEU A 7 10.97 -75.37 -25.19
C LEU A 7 10.82 -76.64 -24.27
N VAL A 8 9.65 -76.67 -23.56
CA VAL A 8 8.64 -77.78 -23.39
C VAL A 8 8.58 -78.72 -22.14
N ALA A 9 7.63 -78.39 -21.24
CA ALA A 9 6.44 -79.11 -20.69
C ALA A 9 6.42 -80.53 -20.01
N ALA A 10 5.53 -80.59 -19.00
CA ALA A 10 4.62 -81.69 -18.56
C ALA A 10 5.16 -82.94 -17.78
N LEU A 11 4.41 -83.63 -16.91
CA LEU A 11 3.29 -83.33 -15.95
C LEU A 11 3.03 -84.57 -15.03
N ALA A 12 2.12 -84.46 -14.03
CA ALA A 12 1.51 -85.51 -13.16
C ALA A 12 2.30 -86.02 -11.92
N ALA A 13 1.71 -86.49 -10.80
CA ALA A 13 0.37 -86.33 -10.17
C ALA A 13 0.30 -87.07 -8.80
N THR A 14 -0.58 -86.61 -7.88
CA THR A 14 -1.38 -87.28 -6.78
C THR A 14 -1.33 -86.51 -5.43
N VAL A 15 -2.40 -85.89 -4.90
CA VAL A 15 -3.74 -86.32 -4.36
C VAL A 15 -3.75 -86.61 -2.85
N LEU A 16 -4.42 -85.75 -2.05
CA LEU A 16 -5.23 -86.09 -0.85
C LEU A 16 -6.01 -84.84 -0.30
N ALA A 17 -7.00 -85.03 0.56
CA ALA A 17 -8.18 -84.15 0.75
C ALA A 17 -8.76 -84.26 2.19
N LEU A 18 -9.60 -83.37 2.76
CA LEU A 18 -10.18 -82.04 2.40
C LEU A 18 -10.71 -81.34 3.69
N PRO A 19 -10.94 -80.01 3.72
CA PRO A 19 -12.33 -79.51 3.61
C PRO A 19 -12.49 -78.24 2.75
N LEU A 20 -13.68 -78.03 2.17
CA LEU A 20 -13.98 -76.81 1.40
C LEU A 20 -14.11 -75.59 2.32
N ALA A 21 -13.16 -74.66 2.21
CA ALA A 21 -13.49 -73.25 2.37
C ALA A 21 -14.04 -72.74 1.03
N THR A 22 -15.25 -72.16 1.04
CA THR A 22 -15.68 -71.33 -0.08
C THR A 22 -14.86 -70.05 -0.04
N LEU A 23 -13.95 -69.91 -1.00
CA LEU A 23 -13.41 -68.59 -1.34
C LEU A 23 -14.62 -67.70 -1.72
N PRO A 24 -14.76 -66.47 -1.19
CA PRO A 24 -15.49 -65.46 -1.93
C PRO A 24 -14.78 -65.32 -3.28
N ALA A 25 -15.56 -65.26 -4.36
CA ALA A 25 -14.99 -64.96 -5.67
C ALA A 25 -14.22 -63.64 -5.57
N GLN A 26 -12.97 -63.63 -6.03
CA GLN A 26 -12.25 -62.39 -6.24
C GLN A 26 -13.03 -61.65 -7.34
N ALA A 27 -13.67 -60.54 -6.98
CA ALA A 27 -14.36 -59.71 -7.95
C ALA A 27 -13.30 -59.10 -8.87
N ASP A 28 -13.47 -59.30 -10.19
CA ASP A 28 -12.68 -58.56 -11.17
C ASP A 28 -12.98 -57.07 -10.99
N SER A 29 -11.94 -56.25 -10.79
CA SER A 29 -12.09 -54.79 -10.78
C SER A 29 -12.50 -54.34 -12.19
N THR A 30 -13.61 -53.59 -12.26
CA THR A 30 -14.27 -53.22 -13.52
C THR A 30 -13.94 -51.80 -13.98
N GLY A 31 -12.94 -51.17 -13.37
CA GLY A 31 -12.43 -49.85 -13.74
C GLY A 31 -11.52 -49.86 -14.97
N ALA A 32 -10.97 -48.69 -15.31
CA ALA A 32 -10.04 -48.56 -16.43
C ALA A 32 -8.67 -49.19 -16.14
N THR A 33 -7.95 -49.51 -17.21
CA THR A 33 -6.56 -50.01 -17.14
C THR A 33 -5.51 -48.92 -17.36
N ASP A 34 -5.90 -47.73 -17.84
CA ASP A 34 -5.04 -46.58 -18.09
C ASP A 34 -5.91 -45.28 -18.14
N LEU A 35 -5.32 -44.12 -18.44
CA LEU A 35 -6.05 -42.85 -18.61
C LEU A 35 -7.03 -42.90 -19.79
N ILE A 36 -8.10 -42.13 -19.70
CA ILE A 36 -8.96 -41.79 -20.84
C ILE A 36 -9.07 -40.28 -21.03
N ILE A 37 -9.35 -39.84 -22.26
CA ILE A 37 -9.94 -38.54 -22.55
C ILE A 37 -11.40 -38.62 -22.12
N SER A 38 -11.77 -37.82 -21.12
CA SER A 38 -13.09 -37.80 -20.49
C SER A 38 -13.98 -36.67 -20.99
N GLU A 39 -13.40 -35.54 -21.41
CA GLU A 39 -14.15 -34.42 -21.98
C GLU A 39 -13.34 -33.69 -23.07
N TYR A 40 -14.06 -33.22 -24.10
CA TYR A 40 -13.58 -32.34 -25.14
C TYR A 40 -14.53 -31.16 -25.24
N VAL A 41 -14.02 -29.94 -25.20
CA VAL A 41 -14.84 -28.72 -25.28
C VAL A 41 -14.38 -27.89 -26.47
N GLU A 42 -15.23 -27.75 -27.48
CA GLU A 42 -15.11 -26.72 -28.51
C GLU A 42 -16.15 -25.60 -28.28
N GLY A 43 -15.84 -24.72 -27.34
CA GLY A 43 -16.61 -23.53 -27.05
C GLY A 43 -16.33 -22.37 -28.01
N SER A 44 -16.96 -21.22 -27.73
CA SER A 44 -16.89 -20.04 -28.58
C SER A 44 -15.47 -19.45 -28.61
N SER A 45 -15.04 -19.04 -29.81
CA SER A 45 -13.70 -18.54 -30.10
C SER A 45 -12.59 -19.52 -29.70
N ASN A 46 -12.03 -19.33 -28.50
CA ASN A 46 -10.92 -20.10 -27.94
C ASN A 46 -11.26 -20.69 -26.55
N ASN A 47 -12.54 -20.77 -26.20
CA ASN A 47 -13.00 -21.44 -24.99
C ASN A 47 -12.92 -22.96 -25.15
N LYS A 48 -11.69 -23.51 -25.08
CA LYS A 48 -11.38 -24.88 -25.52
C LYS A 48 -10.59 -25.65 -24.47
N TYR A 49 -11.03 -26.88 -24.21
CA TYR A 49 -10.50 -27.74 -23.16
C TYR A 49 -10.42 -29.20 -23.60
N ILE A 50 -9.50 -29.93 -23.00
CA ILE A 50 -9.45 -31.39 -22.97
C ILE A 50 -9.30 -31.84 -21.52
N GLU A 51 -10.17 -32.73 -21.06
CA GLU A 51 -10.03 -33.40 -19.78
C GLU A 51 -9.51 -34.84 -19.98
N LEU A 52 -8.59 -35.22 -19.10
CA LEU A 52 -8.14 -36.59 -18.89
C LEU A 52 -8.63 -37.09 -17.54
N TYR A 53 -9.07 -38.35 -17.45
CA TYR A 53 -9.54 -38.97 -16.22
C TYR A 53 -8.75 -40.24 -15.89
N ASN A 54 -8.38 -40.40 -14.62
CA ASN A 54 -7.82 -41.64 -14.09
C ASN A 54 -8.93 -42.54 -13.54
N GLY A 55 -9.49 -43.40 -14.41
CA GLY A 55 -10.49 -44.41 -14.02
C GLY A 55 -9.92 -45.69 -13.39
N THR A 56 -8.61 -45.74 -13.11
CA THR A 56 -7.94 -46.91 -12.54
C THR A 56 -8.01 -46.90 -11.01
N ASP A 57 -7.58 -47.99 -10.35
CA ASP A 57 -7.47 -48.10 -8.89
C ASP A 57 -6.11 -47.64 -8.34
N ALA A 58 -5.23 -47.11 -9.18
CA ALA A 58 -3.88 -46.68 -8.83
C ALA A 58 -3.58 -45.22 -9.26
N GLU A 59 -2.63 -44.58 -8.59
CA GLU A 59 -2.11 -43.28 -9.03
C GLU A 59 -1.31 -43.42 -10.34
N ILE A 60 -1.55 -42.53 -11.29
CA ILE A 60 -0.85 -42.51 -12.59
C ILE A 60 0.16 -41.37 -12.64
N ASP A 61 1.40 -41.69 -13.00
CA ASP A 61 2.46 -40.73 -13.32
C ASP A 61 2.27 -40.18 -14.74
N LEU A 62 1.81 -38.92 -14.84
CA LEU A 62 1.55 -38.25 -16.10
C LEU A 62 2.84 -37.94 -16.89
N SER A 63 4.03 -37.99 -16.28
CA SER A 63 5.29 -37.71 -16.99
C SER A 63 5.62 -38.73 -18.09
N GLN A 64 4.92 -39.86 -18.09
CA GLN A 64 5.00 -40.91 -19.12
C GLN A 64 4.15 -40.60 -20.37
N TYR A 65 3.31 -39.55 -20.31
CA TYR A 65 2.26 -39.29 -21.29
C TYR A 65 2.50 -38.04 -22.14
N THR A 66 1.89 -38.04 -23.31
CA THR A 66 1.94 -36.93 -24.27
C THR A 66 0.61 -36.82 -25.00
N MET A 67 0.06 -35.60 -25.07
CA MET A 67 -1.11 -35.28 -25.89
C MET A 67 -0.66 -34.71 -27.24
N GLU A 68 -1.19 -35.25 -28.34
CA GLU A 68 -0.88 -34.84 -29.70
C GLU A 68 -2.12 -34.30 -30.42
N LEU A 69 -1.96 -33.22 -31.18
CA LEU A 69 -3.00 -32.65 -32.05
C LEU A 69 -2.63 -32.85 -33.52
N TYR A 70 -3.56 -33.36 -34.32
CA TYR A 70 -3.41 -33.59 -35.75
C TYR A 70 -4.40 -32.70 -36.50
N THR A 71 -3.92 -31.59 -37.04
CA THR A 71 -4.80 -30.51 -37.47
C THR A 71 -5.38 -30.68 -38.88
N ASN A 72 -6.69 -30.49 -39.06
CA ASN A 72 -7.37 -30.31 -40.36
C ASN A 72 -6.99 -31.40 -41.39
N GLY A 73 -7.16 -32.67 -41.03
CA GLY A 73 -6.80 -33.83 -41.86
C GLY A 73 -5.30 -34.12 -42.00
N ALA A 74 -4.44 -33.55 -41.15
CA ALA A 74 -3.01 -33.88 -41.16
C ALA A 74 -2.74 -35.31 -40.67
N THR A 75 -1.78 -35.99 -41.30
CA THR A 75 -1.24 -37.30 -40.87
C THR A 75 0.01 -37.19 -39.98
N THR A 76 0.40 -35.97 -39.60
CA THR A 76 1.53 -35.70 -38.68
C THR A 76 1.15 -34.58 -37.69
N THR A 77 1.52 -34.75 -36.42
CA THR A 77 1.31 -33.75 -35.36
C THR A 77 2.41 -32.68 -35.36
N LYS A 78 2.14 -31.54 -34.71
CA LYS A 78 3.11 -30.46 -34.45
C LYS A 78 2.95 -30.00 -33.00
N ASN A 79 4.08 -29.74 -32.34
CA ASN A 79 4.14 -29.27 -30.95
C ASN A 79 3.33 -30.13 -29.97
N PRO A 80 3.64 -31.44 -29.85
CA PRO A 80 2.96 -32.32 -28.89
C PRO A 80 3.24 -31.88 -27.45
N GLN A 81 2.26 -32.02 -26.57
CA GLN A 81 2.33 -31.61 -25.17
C GLN A 81 2.71 -32.79 -24.30
N ALA A 82 3.96 -32.81 -23.80
CA ALA A 82 4.34 -33.69 -22.70
C ALA A 82 3.58 -33.29 -21.43
N LEU A 83 3.09 -34.28 -20.69
CA LEU A 83 2.40 -34.07 -19.41
C LEU A 83 3.38 -34.25 -18.23
N SER A 84 2.94 -33.90 -17.02
CA SER A 84 3.72 -34.01 -15.78
C SER A 84 2.78 -33.99 -14.56
N SER A 85 3.33 -34.22 -13.36
CA SER A 85 2.59 -34.55 -12.12
C SER A 85 2.13 -36.01 -12.04
N THR A 86 1.66 -36.41 -10.86
CA THR A 86 0.82 -37.60 -10.69
C THR A 86 -0.67 -37.22 -10.72
N LEU A 87 -1.53 -38.20 -11.00
CA LEU A 87 -2.98 -38.09 -11.00
C LEU A 87 -3.60 -39.24 -10.19
N ALA A 88 -4.29 -38.91 -9.11
CA ALA A 88 -4.90 -39.90 -8.21
C ALA A 88 -6.07 -40.68 -8.85
N PRO A 89 -6.43 -41.88 -8.33
CA PRO A 89 -7.64 -42.59 -8.73
C PRO A 89 -8.88 -41.69 -8.65
N GLY A 90 -9.70 -41.69 -9.69
CA GLY A 90 -10.91 -40.88 -9.78
C GLY A 90 -10.70 -39.38 -9.99
N ALA A 91 -9.46 -38.90 -10.16
CA ALA A 91 -9.15 -37.51 -10.42
C ALA A 91 -9.07 -37.17 -11.92
N THR A 92 -9.24 -35.89 -12.23
CA THR A 92 -9.23 -35.30 -13.58
C THR A 92 -8.01 -34.39 -13.77
N PHE A 93 -7.53 -34.26 -15.01
CA PHE A 93 -6.45 -33.36 -15.41
C PHE A 93 -6.84 -32.61 -16.68
N ILE A 94 -6.82 -31.28 -16.64
CA ILE A 94 -7.40 -30.45 -17.69
C ILE A 94 -6.30 -29.71 -18.46
N LEU A 95 -6.33 -29.82 -19.78
CA LEU A 95 -5.60 -28.96 -20.70
C LEU A 95 -6.54 -27.87 -21.24
N ALA A 96 -6.13 -26.61 -21.14
CA ALA A 96 -6.93 -25.46 -21.56
C ALA A 96 -6.22 -24.64 -22.65
N ASN A 97 -7.00 -23.92 -23.47
CA ASN A 97 -6.44 -22.85 -24.29
C ASN A 97 -6.05 -21.65 -23.42
N SER A 98 -5.03 -20.90 -23.82
CA SER A 98 -4.58 -19.71 -23.07
C SER A 98 -5.59 -18.56 -23.04
N GLN A 99 -6.71 -18.69 -23.76
CA GLN A 99 -7.81 -17.73 -23.80
C GLN A 99 -9.17 -18.36 -23.42
N ALA A 100 -9.16 -19.54 -22.81
CA ALA A 100 -10.38 -20.19 -22.32
C ALA A 100 -10.83 -19.61 -20.97
N LYS A 101 -12.14 -19.63 -20.69
CA LYS A 101 -12.74 -19.02 -19.49
C LYS A 101 -12.64 -19.96 -18.29
N ILE A 102 -11.60 -19.83 -17.47
CA ILE A 102 -11.46 -20.62 -16.25
C ILE A 102 -12.47 -20.13 -15.21
N HIS A 103 -13.21 -21.06 -14.60
CA HIS A 103 -14.13 -20.81 -13.48
C HIS A 103 -13.66 -21.63 -12.26
N GLY A 104 -13.60 -21.00 -11.08
CA GLY A 104 -13.22 -21.67 -9.83
C GLY A 104 -11.73 -22.06 -9.71
N SER A 105 -11.38 -22.70 -8.60
CA SER A 105 -10.00 -23.04 -8.22
C SER A 105 -9.43 -24.29 -8.94
N MET A 106 -9.79 -24.50 -10.20
CA MET A 106 -9.43 -25.69 -10.96
C MET A 106 -8.00 -25.58 -11.54
N ALA A 107 -7.15 -26.56 -11.23
CA ALA A 107 -5.79 -26.60 -11.78
C ALA A 107 -5.82 -27.00 -13.27
N VAL A 108 -5.37 -26.10 -14.16
CA VAL A 108 -5.36 -26.33 -15.61
C VAL A 108 -3.95 -26.16 -16.21
N LEU A 109 -3.57 -27.04 -17.14
CA LEU A 109 -2.38 -26.88 -17.96
C LEU A 109 -2.72 -26.13 -19.25
N THR A 110 -2.24 -24.90 -19.39
CA THR A 110 -2.38 -24.17 -20.66
C THR A 110 -1.56 -24.85 -21.76
N SER A 111 -2.19 -25.24 -22.88
CA SER A 111 -1.49 -25.95 -23.97
C SER A 111 -2.04 -25.66 -25.36
N SER A 112 -1.12 -25.61 -26.35
CA SER A 112 -1.44 -25.39 -27.76
C SER A 112 -2.16 -26.55 -28.45
N VAL A 113 -2.26 -27.74 -27.84
CA VAL A 113 -3.04 -28.87 -28.37
C VAL A 113 -4.56 -28.62 -28.32
N THR A 114 -5.00 -27.56 -27.64
CA THR A 114 -6.40 -27.10 -27.61
C THR A 114 -6.78 -26.17 -28.76
N ASN A 115 -5.88 -25.91 -29.73
CA ASN A 115 -6.17 -25.06 -30.89
C ASN A 115 -6.95 -25.79 -32.00
N PHE A 116 -7.90 -26.65 -31.62
CA PHE A 116 -8.76 -27.37 -32.55
C PHE A 116 -9.98 -26.54 -33.01
N ASN A 117 -10.61 -26.93 -34.11
CA ASN A 117 -11.79 -26.31 -34.72
C ASN A 117 -12.80 -27.35 -35.31
N GLY A 118 -12.85 -28.52 -34.69
CA GLY A 118 -13.95 -29.48 -34.83
C GLY A 118 -13.75 -30.67 -35.76
N ASP A 119 -12.71 -30.63 -36.62
CA ASP A 119 -12.24 -31.79 -37.41
C ASP A 119 -10.83 -32.27 -37.02
N ASP A 120 -10.14 -31.60 -36.09
CA ASP A 120 -8.80 -31.98 -35.65
C ASP A 120 -8.81 -33.16 -34.67
N VAL A 121 -7.87 -34.08 -34.86
CA VAL A 121 -7.79 -35.33 -34.10
C VAL A 121 -6.84 -35.20 -32.93
N LEU A 122 -7.25 -35.74 -31.79
CA LEU A 122 -6.43 -35.78 -30.57
C LEU A 122 -6.01 -37.21 -30.26
N VAL A 123 -4.76 -37.38 -29.85
CA VAL A 123 -4.18 -38.69 -29.52
C VAL A 123 -3.39 -38.58 -28.23
N LEU A 124 -3.80 -39.35 -27.22
CA LEU A 124 -3.08 -39.53 -25.97
C LEU A 124 -2.14 -40.74 -26.09
N LYS A 125 -0.84 -40.52 -25.85
CA LYS A 125 0.17 -41.57 -25.85
C LYS A 125 0.84 -41.74 -24.50
N LYS A 126 1.34 -42.95 -24.24
CA LYS A 126 2.22 -43.34 -23.14
C LYS A 126 3.50 -43.91 -23.74
N GLY A 127 4.57 -43.12 -23.72
CA GLY A 127 5.70 -43.32 -24.63
C GLY A 127 5.24 -43.37 -26.10
N ASP A 128 5.60 -44.42 -26.83
CA ASP A 128 5.21 -44.62 -28.24
C ASP A 128 3.85 -45.33 -28.43
N GLN A 129 3.15 -45.73 -27.35
CA GLN A 129 1.87 -46.44 -27.44
C GLN A 129 0.69 -45.46 -27.36
N VAL A 130 -0.30 -45.61 -28.24
CA VAL A 130 -1.58 -44.90 -28.12
C VAL A 130 -2.38 -45.52 -26.99
N VAL A 131 -2.85 -44.68 -26.08
CA VAL A 131 -3.73 -45.05 -24.96
C VAL A 131 -5.18 -44.69 -25.27
N ASP A 132 -5.38 -43.54 -25.93
CA ASP A 132 -6.70 -43.05 -26.29
C ASP A 132 -6.62 -42.10 -27.50
N SER A 133 -7.74 -41.94 -28.21
CA SER A 133 -7.87 -41.00 -29.31
C SER A 133 -9.30 -40.53 -29.52
N LEU A 134 -9.42 -39.37 -30.15
CA LEU A 134 -10.68 -38.68 -30.42
C LEU A 134 -10.61 -38.10 -31.84
N GLY A 135 -11.33 -38.72 -32.77
CA GLY A 135 -11.26 -38.46 -34.21
C GLY A 135 -10.39 -39.46 -35.00
N GLN A 136 -10.43 -39.39 -36.33
CA GLN A 136 -9.69 -40.28 -37.25
C GLN A 136 -8.56 -39.54 -37.99
N ILE A 137 -7.30 -39.94 -37.81
CA ILE A 137 -6.14 -39.30 -38.46
C ILE A 137 -6.31 -39.33 -39.99
N GLY A 138 -6.19 -38.15 -40.61
CA GLY A 138 -6.34 -37.98 -42.05
C GLY A 138 -7.77 -37.76 -42.54
N ASP A 139 -8.77 -37.80 -41.66
CA ASP A 139 -10.14 -37.40 -41.97
C ASP A 139 -10.37 -35.89 -41.74
N THR A 140 -11.47 -35.36 -42.28
CA THR A 140 -11.90 -33.94 -42.19
C THR A 140 -13.38 -33.82 -41.79
N ALA A 141 -13.95 -34.88 -41.21
CA ALA A 141 -15.32 -34.85 -40.70
C ALA A 141 -15.37 -34.03 -39.40
N LYS A 142 -16.24 -33.02 -39.38
CA LYS A 142 -16.45 -32.15 -38.22
C LYS A 142 -17.29 -32.82 -37.13
N PHE A 143 -16.69 -33.72 -36.36
CA PHE A 143 -17.38 -34.40 -35.26
C PHE A 143 -17.60 -33.46 -34.05
N GLY A 144 -16.64 -32.55 -33.79
CA GLY A 144 -16.58 -31.69 -32.60
C GLY A 144 -17.18 -30.29 -32.74
N GLU A 145 -17.37 -29.79 -33.97
CA GLU A 145 -17.67 -28.36 -34.25
C GLU A 145 -18.78 -27.78 -33.36
N ASN A 146 -18.42 -26.78 -32.54
CA ASN A 146 -19.28 -26.04 -31.61
C ASN A 146 -20.00 -26.93 -30.58
N LYS A 147 -19.31 -27.93 -30.00
CA LYS A 147 -19.87 -28.84 -28.99
C LYS A 147 -18.91 -29.09 -27.85
N THR A 148 -19.48 -29.44 -26.72
CA THR A 148 -18.81 -30.24 -25.70
C THR A 148 -19.17 -31.72 -25.88
N LEU A 149 -18.17 -32.60 -25.76
CA LEU A 149 -18.30 -34.05 -25.82
C LEU A 149 -17.80 -34.63 -24.50
N ILE A 150 -18.67 -35.32 -23.77
CA ILE A 150 -18.35 -35.99 -22.50
C ILE A 150 -18.36 -37.50 -22.73
N ARG A 151 -17.30 -38.21 -22.33
CA ARG A 151 -17.22 -39.67 -22.48
C ARG A 151 -18.32 -40.33 -21.64
N LYS A 152 -18.93 -41.40 -22.15
CA LYS A 152 -19.99 -42.10 -21.41
C LYS A 152 -19.40 -42.92 -20.25
N PRO A 153 -20.05 -42.95 -19.07
CA PRO A 153 -19.56 -43.69 -17.90
C PRO A 153 -19.30 -45.19 -18.09
N ASN A 154 -19.87 -45.81 -19.13
CA ASN A 154 -19.65 -47.23 -19.45
C ASN A 154 -18.43 -47.50 -20.34
N VAL A 155 -17.65 -46.47 -20.71
CA VAL A 155 -16.41 -46.61 -21.48
C VAL A 155 -15.24 -46.66 -20.51
N THR A 156 -14.65 -47.85 -20.34
CA THR A 156 -13.57 -48.11 -19.38
C THR A 156 -12.19 -48.29 -20.04
N ALA A 157 -12.09 -48.05 -21.35
CA ALA A 157 -10.83 -48.06 -22.08
C ALA A 157 -10.88 -47.02 -23.20
N GLY A 158 -9.75 -46.38 -23.49
CA GLY A 158 -9.61 -45.43 -24.58
C GLY A 158 -9.52 -46.09 -25.96
N ASP A 159 -9.74 -45.30 -27.02
CA ASP A 159 -9.57 -45.78 -28.39
C ASP A 159 -8.09 -45.80 -28.77
N THR A 160 -7.55 -47.02 -28.91
CA THR A 160 -6.13 -47.24 -29.19
C THR A 160 -5.78 -47.22 -30.68
N ASN A 161 -6.74 -47.02 -31.59
CA ASN A 161 -6.51 -47.04 -33.04
C ASN A 161 -6.96 -45.75 -33.74
N PRO A 162 -6.14 -44.69 -33.75
CA PRO A 162 -6.53 -43.38 -34.29
C PRO A 162 -6.63 -43.33 -35.84
N ASN A 163 -6.79 -44.47 -36.52
CA ASN A 163 -6.86 -44.59 -37.98
C ASN A 163 -8.14 -45.28 -38.49
N ASP A 164 -8.97 -45.86 -37.62
CA ASP A 164 -10.29 -46.38 -38.03
C ASP A 164 -11.39 -45.33 -37.90
N ALA A 165 -12.63 -45.71 -38.23
CA ALA A 165 -13.72 -44.77 -38.46
C ALA A 165 -14.33 -44.28 -37.13
N PHE A 166 -14.14 -43.01 -36.82
CA PHE A 166 -14.66 -42.39 -35.60
C PHE A 166 -16.16 -42.09 -35.69
N ASP A 167 -16.97 -42.70 -34.81
CA ASP A 167 -18.38 -42.36 -34.60
C ASP A 167 -18.58 -41.82 -33.18
N VAL A 168 -18.69 -40.50 -33.08
CA VAL A 168 -18.91 -39.77 -31.82
C VAL A 168 -20.10 -40.29 -31.02
N THR A 169 -21.13 -40.85 -31.67
CA THR A 169 -22.35 -41.31 -30.99
C THR A 169 -22.16 -42.61 -30.20
N VAL A 170 -21.08 -43.36 -30.45
CA VAL A 170 -20.80 -44.63 -29.77
C VAL A 170 -20.37 -44.37 -28.32
N GLU A 171 -19.38 -43.51 -28.11
CA GLU A 171 -18.69 -43.35 -26.82
C GLU A 171 -18.92 -42.02 -26.11
N TRP A 172 -19.50 -41.02 -26.80
CA TRP A 172 -19.64 -39.66 -26.28
C TRP A 172 -21.10 -39.21 -26.18
N ASN A 173 -21.37 -38.38 -25.17
CA ASN A 173 -22.59 -37.58 -25.05
C ASN A 173 -22.24 -36.14 -25.49
N ALA A 174 -23.03 -35.58 -26.41
CA ALA A 174 -22.80 -34.22 -26.89
C ALA A 174 -23.69 -33.20 -26.14
N LYS A 175 -23.07 -32.10 -25.72
CA LYS A 175 -23.71 -30.89 -25.18
C LYS A 175 -23.50 -29.69 -26.12
N GLY A 176 -24.09 -28.55 -25.77
CA GLY A 176 -23.97 -27.31 -26.54
C GLY A 176 -22.57 -26.70 -26.52
N ILE A 177 -22.37 -25.68 -27.35
CA ILE A 177 -21.21 -24.80 -27.32
C ILE A 177 -21.08 -24.14 -25.93
N ASP A 178 -19.86 -23.96 -25.44
CA ASP A 178 -19.52 -23.35 -24.14
C ASP A 178 -20.03 -24.10 -22.89
N ASP A 179 -20.62 -25.30 -23.03
CA ASP A 179 -20.99 -26.10 -21.88
C ASP A 179 -19.73 -26.72 -21.25
N ILE A 180 -19.31 -26.21 -20.10
CA ILE A 180 -18.20 -26.73 -19.28
C ILE A 180 -18.72 -27.27 -17.95
N SER A 181 -20.02 -27.59 -17.86
CA SER A 181 -20.67 -27.96 -16.60
C SER A 181 -20.25 -29.32 -16.05
N ASP A 182 -19.51 -30.12 -16.84
CA ASP A 182 -18.87 -31.36 -16.38
C ASP A 182 -17.34 -31.30 -16.24
N LEU A 183 -16.72 -30.17 -16.59
CA LEU A 183 -15.28 -30.00 -16.49
C LEU A 183 -14.82 -30.08 -15.02
N GLY A 184 -13.84 -30.94 -14.75
CA GLY A 184 -13.33 -31.26 -13.43
C GLY A 184 -13.91 -32.52 -12.81
N LYS A 185 -14.97 -33.12 -13.37
CA LYS A 185 -15.63 -34.30 -12.79
C LYS A 185 -15.98 -35.32 -13.87
N HIS A 186 -15.61 -36.57 -13.62
CA HIS A 186 -16.00 -37.68 -14.48
C HIS A 186 -16.42 -38.89 -13.65
N THR A 187 -17.44 -39.60 -14.13
CA THR A 187 -17.96 -40.82 -13.49
C THR A 187 -17.73 -42.00 -14.40
N MET A 188 -17.16 -43.09 -13.87
CA MET A 188 -16.92 -44.32 -14.61
C MET A 188 -17.50 -45.52 -13.87
N ASN A 189 -18.15 -46.41 -14.61
CA ASN A 189 -18.69 -47.65 -14.07
C ASN A 189 -17.52 -48.56 -13.64
N GLY A 190 -17.42 -48.85 -12.34
CA GLY A 190 -16.43 -49.79 -11.81
C GLY A 190 -15.14 -49.16 -11.25
N SER A 191 -14.96 -47.84 -11.34
CA SER A 191 -13.87 -47.14 -10.65
C SER A 191 -14.19 -46.98 -9.16
N GLY A 192 -13.34 -47.51 -8.28
CA GLY A 192 -13.55 -47.54 -6.82
C GLY A 192 -13.28 -46.21 -6.11
N ALA A 193 -13.96 -45.13 -6.50
CA ALA A 193 -13.89 -43.86 -5.79
C ALA A 193 -14.41 -44.02 -4.35
N LEU A 194 -13.66 -43.48 -3.37
CA LEU A 194 -14.09 -43.44 -1.97
C LEU A 194 -15.07 -42.28 -1.78
N ASP A 195 -16.29 -42.64 -1.42
CA ASP A 195 -17.41 -41.73 -1.13
C ASP A 195 -17.18 -40.98 0.19
N PRO A 196 -17.12 -39.63 0.21
CA PRO A 196 -17.02 -38.85 1.43
C PRO A 196 -18.39 -38.65 2.10
N ASP A 197 -18.74 -39.59 2.98
CA ASP A 197 -19.76 -39.54 4.05
C ASP A 197 -21.22 -39.17 3.64
N PRO A 198 -22.21 -40.08 3.76
CA PRO A 198 -23.59 -39.77 3.45
C PRO A 198 -24.23 -38.88 4.53
N ASP A 199 -24.44 -37.61 4.18
CA ASP A 199 -25.35 -36.71 4.92
C ASP A 199 -26.77 -37.33 4.94
N PRO A 200 -27.56 -37.18 6.02
CA PRO A 200 -28.75 -37.99 6.24
C PRO A 200 -29.94 -37.50 5.38
N ASP A 201 -30.61 -38.46 4.72
CA ASP A 201 -31.90 -38.37 4.00
C ASP A 201 -32.29 -36.99 3.44
N PRO A 202 -32.24 -36.76 2.10
CA PRO A 202 -32.88 -35.58 1.54
C PRO A 202 -34.37 -35.60 1.85
N GLU A 203 -34.91 -34.48 2.36
CA GLU A 203 -36.34 -34.26 2.41
C GLU A 203 -36.95 -34.45 1.00
N PRO A 204 -38.19 -34.99 0.90
CA PRO A 204 -38.76 -35.32 -0.40
C PRO A 204 -38.90 -34.07 -1.28
N ASP A 205 -38.28 -34.16 -2.45
CA ASP A 205 -38.28 -33.16 -3.52
C ASP A 205 -39.72 -32.64 -3.76
N PRO A 206 -39.99 -31.33 -3.69
CA PRO A 206 -41.31 -30.80 -4.01
C PRO A 206 -41.65 -31.10 -5.48
N ASP A 207 -42.89 -31.55 -5.73
CA ASP A 207 -43.36 -31.94 -7.07
C ASP A 207 -42.92 -30.96 -8.17
N PRO A 208 -42.44 -31.45 -9.33
CA PRO A 208 -41.97 -30.59 -10.41
C PRO A 208 -43.06 -29.61 -10.85
N GLN A 209 -42.81 -28.32 -10.60
CA GLN A 209 -43.77 -27.26 -10.86
C GLN A 209 -44.14 -27.25 -12.35
N PRO A 210 -45.43 -27.32 -12.73
CA PRO A 210 -45.83 -27.44 -14.12
C PRO A 210 -45.40 -26.22 -14.94
N GLU A 211 -44.98 -26.46 -16.18
CA GLU A 211 -44.61 -25.39 -17.11
C GLU A 211 -45.70 -24.30 -17.16
N PRO A 212 -45.35 -23.00 -17.01
CA PRO A 212 -46.34 -21.94 -16.93
C PRO A 212 -47.09 -21.82 -18.26
N GLN A 213 -48.40 -22.09 -18.23
CA GLN A 213 -49.26 -21.87 -19.39
C GLN A 213 -49.41 -20.36 -19.66
N PRO A 214 -49.58 -19.94 -20.93
CA PRO A 214 -49.83 -18.54 -21.28
C PRO A 214 -51.05 -17.98 -20.54
N GLY A 215 -50.80 -17.11 -19.54
CA GLY A 215 -51.83 -16.52 -18.68
C GLY A 215 -51.52 -16.55 -17.17
N ASN A 216 -50.57 -17.38 -16.73
CA ASN A 216 -50.14 -17.38 -15.32
C ASN A 216 -49.11 -16.27 -15.04
N VAL A 217 -49.22 -15.64 -13.87
CA VAL A 217 -48.24 -14.67 -13.36
C VAL A 217 -47.05 -15.44 -12.77
N VAL A 218 -45.85 -15.14 -13.25
CA VAL A 218 -44.57 -15.70 -12.79
C VAL A 218 -43.92 -14.68 -11.85
N ALA A 219 -43.35 -15.12 -10.72
CA ALA A 219 -42.69 -14.21 -9.79
C ALA A 219 -41.38 -13.69 -10.38
N ILE A 220 -40.98 -12.46 -10.03
CA ILE A 220 -39.73 -11.88 -10.54
C ILE A 220 -38.52 -12.73 -10.11
N ALA A 221 -38.55 -13.29 -8.90
CA ALA A 221 -37.51 -14.22 -8.41
C ALA A 221 -37.41 -15.52 -9.24
N ASP A 222 -38.49 -16.00 -9.84
CA ASP A 222 -38.44 -17.17 -10.73
C ASP A 222 -37.92 -16.81 -12.13
N ILE A 223 -38.07 -15.53 -12.54
CA ILE A 223 -37.52 -15.01 -13.80
C ILE A 223 -36.02 -14.74 -13.63
N GLN A 224 -35.59 -14.21 -12.49
CA GLN A 224 -34.19 -14.03 -12.16
C GLN A 224 -33.48 -15.38 -11.94
N GLY A 225 -34.03 -16.22 -11.07
CA GLY A 225 -33.35 -17.42 -10.60
C GLY A 225 -32.24 -17.10 -9.59
N THR A 226 -31.41 -18.10 -9.29
CA THR A 226 -30.33 -18.02 -8.30
C THR A 226 -28.92 -18.05 -8.93
N GLY A 227 -28.82 -17.91 -10.24
CA GLY A 227 -27.57 -17.94 -11.01
C GLY A 227 -27.35 -16.64 -11.79
N ASP A 228 -26.30 -16.61 -12.61
CA ASP A 228 -25.90 -15.45 -13.43
C ASP A 228 -26.76 -15.23 -14.70
N LYS A 229 -27.87 -15.97 -14.84
CA LYS A 229 -28.76 -15.97 -16.01
C LYS A 229 -30.18 -16.40 -15.66
N THR A 230 -31.14 -15.84 -16.38
CA THR A 230 -32.54 -16.27 -16.28
C THR A 230 -32.75 -17.76 -16.65
N PRO A 231 -33.43 -18.58 -15.79
CA PRO A 231 -33.85 -19.94 -16.16
C PRO A 231 -35.00 -19.96 -17.20
N LEU A 232 -35.47 -18.79 -17.62
CA LEU A 232 -36.58 -18.59 -18.54
C LEU A 232 -36.15 -17.92 -19.87
N GLU A 233 -34.85 -17.93 -20.21
CA GLU A 233 -34.30 -17.35 -21.45
C GLU A 233 -35.16 -17.71 -22.69
N GLY A 234 -35.55 -16.67 -23.45
CA GLY A 234 -36.35 -16.78 -24.66
C GLY A 234 -37.84 -17.10 -24.44
N LYS A 235 -38.29 -17.34 -23.20
CA LYS A 235 -39.71 -17.62 -22.89
C LYS A 235 -40.48 -16.32 -22.68
N THR A 236 -41.70 -16.24 -23.23
CA THR A 236 -42.63 -15.16 -22.92
C THR A 236 -43.30 -15.43 -21.57
N VAL A 237 -43.15 -14.49 -20.64
CA VAL A 237 -43.67 -14.53 -19.27
C VAL A 237 -44.62 -13.36 -19.02
N THR A 238 -45.50 -13.50 -18.04
CA THR A 238 -46.27 -12.38 -17.47
C THR A 238 -45.88 -12.23 -16.01
N THR A 239 -45.55 -11.03 -15.55
CA THR A 239 -45.16 -10.75 -14.17
C THR A 239 -45.82 -9.49 -13.62
N GLU A 240 -45.77 -9.29 -12.31
CA GLU A 240 -46.36 -8.17 -11.59
C GLU A 240 -45.39 -7.57 -10.58
N GLY A 241 -45.42 -6.24 -10.42
CA GLY A 241 -44.49 -5.53 -9.55
C GLY A 241 -44.72 -4.02 -9.55
N VAL A 242 -44.04 -3.34 -8.64
CA VAL A 242 -44.09 -1.88 -8.49
C VAL A 242 -42.88 -1.25 -9.17
N VAL A 243 -43.09 -0.21 -9.97
CA VAL A 243 -42.03 0.52 -10.68
C VAL A 243 -41.12 1.23 -9.66
N THR A 244 -39.84 0.87 -9.62
CA THR A 244 -38.83 1.41 -8.67
C THR A 244 -37.92 2.46 -9.31
N ALA A 245 -37.62 2.35 -10.60
CA ALA A 245 -36.78 3.30 -11.34
C ALA A 245 -37.23 3.46 -12.80
N LEU A 246 -36.96 4.62 -13.42
CA LEU A 246 -37.51 4.98 -14.74
C LEU A 246 -36.49 5.73 -15.62
N TYR A 247 -36.21 5.21 -16.82
CA TYR A 247 -35.25 5.79 -17.78
C TYR A 247 -35.92 6.05 -19.13
N THR A 248 -36.75 7.10 -19.17
CA THR A 248 -37.42 7.58 -20.41
C THR A 248 -36.54 8.50 -21.26
N THR A 249 -35.37 8.87 -20.76
CA THR A 249 -34.29 9.59 -21.45
C THR A 249 -32.97 8.85 -21.22
N GLY A 250 -31.83 9.39 -21.65
CA GLY A 250 -30.50 8.80 -21.37
C GLY A 250 -30.12 7.57 -22.21
N GLY A 251 -31.08 6.86 -22.80
CA GLY A 251 -30.84 5.79 -23.78
C GLY A 251 -31.13 4.37 -23.28
N PHE A 252 -31.23 4.12 -21.97
CA PHE A 252 -31.60 2.81 -21.42
C PHE A 252 -32.99 2.35 -21.89
N SER A 253 -33.93 3.28 -22.08
CA SER A 253 -35.24 3.05 -22.70
C SER A 253 -36.11 2.00 -21.98
N GLY A 254 -36.34 2.19 -20.68
CA GLY A 254 -37.08 1.23 -19.87
C GLY A 254 -37.31 1.66 -18.43
N PHE A 255 -37.65 0.70 -17.57
CA PHE A 255 -37.88 0.89 -16.14
C PHE A 255 -37.49 -0.35 -15.34
N TYR A 256 -37.14 -0.20 -14.06
CA TYR A 256 -37.11 -1.32 -13.12
C TYR A 256 -38.46 -1.47 -12.44
N MET A 257 -38.86 -2.70 -12.21
CA MET A 257 -39.96 -3.05 -11.31
C MET A 257 -39.50 -4.10 -10.31
N GLN A 258 -40.05 -4.03 -9.10
CA GLN A 258 -39.73 -4.96 -8.01
C GLN A 258 -41.01 -5.56 -7.42
N THR A 259 -40.90 -6.80 -6.94
CA THR A 259 -42.02 -7.54 -6.35
C THR A 259 -42.59 -6.76 -5.15
N GLN A 260 -43.90 -6.56 -5.10
CA GLN A 260 -44.57 -5.82 -4.03
C GLN A 260 -44.25 -6.38 -2.64
N GLY A 261 -44.14 -5.50 -1.64
CA GLY A 261 -43.87 -5.86 -0.23
C GLY A 261 -42.46 -6.39 0.07
N THR A 262 -41.58 -6.54 -0.92
CA THR A 262 -40.20 -7.05 -0.74
C THR A 262 -39.20 -5.97 -0.34
N GLY A 263 -38.00 -6.40 0.06
CA GLY A 263 -36.91 -5.55 0.52
C GLY A 263 -36.98 -5.21 2.01
N GLY A 264 -36.15 -4.28 2.47
CA GLY A 264 -35.81 -4.16 3.89
C GLY A 264 -34.68 -5.13 4.26
N THR A 265 -35.03 -6.28 4.84
CA THR A 265 -34.12 -7.45 4.89
C THR A 265 -34.35 -8.31 3.66
N HIS A 266 -33.30 -8.91 3.11
CA HIS A 266 -33.37 -9.79 1.95
C HIS A 266 -32.69 -11.12 2.30
N ASP A 267 -33.53 -12.09 2.68
CA ASP A 267 -33.09 -13.40 3.17
C ASP A 267 -33.18 -14.48 2.07
N GLY A 268 -33.43 -14.07 0.82
CA GLY A 268 -33.57 -14.92 -0.35
C GLY A 268 -32.27 -15.09 -1.15
N ASN A 269 -32.28 -16.02 -2.10
CA ASN A 269 -31.14 -16.29 -3.00
C ASN A 269 -31.37 -15.81 -4.45
N ALA A 270 -32.49 -15.15 -4.73
CA ALA A 270 -32.89 -14.69 -6.06
C ALA A 270 -33.41 -13.25 -5.98
N SER A 271 -33.07 -12.42 -6.96
CA SER A 271 -33.51 -11.03 -6.98
C SER A 271 -35.02 -10.89 -7.17
N HIS A 272 -35.62 -9.91 -6.48
CA HIS A 272 -37.02 -9.53 -6.67
C HIS A 272 -37.22 -8.36 -7.64
N GLY A 273 -36.14 -7.81 -8.20
CA GLY A 273 -36.13 -6.72 -9.16
C GLY A 273 -35.81 -7.19 -10.58
N ILE A 274 -36.32 -6.51 -11.60
CA ILE A 274 -36.04 -6.81 -13.01
C ILE A 274 -36.12 -5.56 -13.88
N PHE A 275 -35.27 -5.48 -14.90
CA PHE A 275 -35.35 -4.43 -15.91
C PHE A 275 -36.39 -4.78 -16.98
N VAL A 276 -37.19 -3.79 -17.39
CA VAL A 276 -38.19 -3.91 -18.45
C VAL A 276 -37.81 -2.97 -19.59
N PHE A 277 -37.30 -3.54 -20.68
CA PHE A 277 -36.85 -2.81 -21.86
C PHE A 277 -38.03 -2.49 -22.80
N ASP A 278 -38.38 -1.20 -22.86
CA ASP A 278 -39.46 -0.66 -23.67
C ASP A 278 -38.92 -0.03 -24.95
N ALA A 279 -38.67 -0.88 -25.95
CA ALA A 279 -38.15 -0.48 -27.25
C ALA A 279 -39.03 0.60 -27.93
N GLY A 280 -38.55 1.84 -27.92
CA GLY A 280 -39.24 3.01 -28.47
C GLY A 280 -40.12 3.77 -27.48
N LEU A 281 -40.07 3.44 -26.18
CA LEU A 281 -40.76 4.13 -25.09
C LEU A 281 -42.29 4.18 -25.27
N LYS A 282 -42.89 3.04 -25.65
CA LYS A 282 -44.32 2.90 -25.95
C LYS A 282 -45.18 2.96 -24.69
N PHE A 283 -44.66 2.47 -23.58
CA PHE A 283 -45.34 2.31 -22.30
C PHE A 283 -44.74 3.19 -21.20
N SER A 284 -43.41 3.21 -21.04
CA SER A 284 -42.70 3.86 -19.94
C SER A 284 -43.01 5.35 -19.76
N LYS A 285 -43.32 6.07 -20.85
CA LYS A 285 -43.74 7.49 -20.82
C LYS A 285 -45.10 7.74 -20.14
N THR A 286 -45.85 6.69 -19.82
CA THR A 286 -47.16 6.75 -19.15
C THR A 286 -47.11 6.25 -17.69
N LEU A 287 -45.94 5.78 -17.24
CA LEU A 287 -45.69 5.24 -15.91
C LEU A 287 -44.98 6.26 -15.02
N ALA A 288 -45.08 6.05 -13.71
CA ALA A 288 -44.35 6.76 -12.67
C ALA A 288 -43.80 5.78 -11.62
N LYS A 289 -42.75 6.19 -10.89
CA LYS A 289 -42.25 5.44 -9.72
C LYS A 289 -43.38 5.24 -8.71
N GLY A 290 -43.54 4.02 -8.20
CA GLY A 290 -44.64 3.63 -7.31
C GLY A 290 -45.92 3.15 -8.01
N ASP A 291 -45.96 3.08 -9.34
CA ASP A 291 -47.05 2.42 -10.06
C ASP A 291 -46.96 0.90 -9.94
N PHE A 292 -48.09 0.23 -9.65
CA PHE A 292 -48.19 -1.23 -9.75
C PHE A 292 -48.58 -1.62 -11.18
N VAL A 293 -47.78 -2.49 -11.81
CA VAL A 293 -47.94 -2.86 -13.22
C VAL A 293 -47.88 -4.38 -13.41
N ARG A 294 -48.64 -4.86 -14.39
CA ARG A 294 -48.51 -6.19 -14.97
C ARG A 294 -47.82 -6.07 -16.32
N VAL A 295 -46.78 -6.86 -16.56
CA VAL A 295 -45.97 -6.82 -17.79
C VAL A 295 -45.95 -8.19 -18.44
N THR A 296 -46.20 -8.26 -19.74
CA THR A 296 -46.01 -9.46 -20.56
C THR A 296 -44.93 -9.22 -21.62
N GLY A 297 -43.85 -9.98 -21.55
CA GLY A 297 -42.68 -9.85 -22.41
C GLY A 297 -41.82 -11.10 -22.40
N THR A 298 -40.74 -11.11 -23.18
CA THR A 298 -39.80 -12.23 -23.27
C THR A 298 -38.65 -12.02 -22.29
N ALA A 299 -38.42 -12.98 -21.40
CA ALA A 299 -37.25 -13.00 -20.52
C ALA A 299 -35.99 -13.24 -21.36
N ALA A 300 -34.95 -12.44 -21.14
CA ALA A 300 -33.72 -12.52 -21.90
C ALA A 300 -32.51 -11.86 -21.21
N GLU A 301 -31.34 -12.41 -21.49
CA GLU A 301 -30.05 -11.80 -21.20
C GLU A 301 -29.71 -10.63 -22.15
N TYR A 302 -29.06 -9.59 -21.61
CA TYR A 302 -28.45 -8.53 -22.40
C TYR A 302 -27.13 -8.04 -21.80
N TYR A 303 -26.01 -8.53 -22.34
CA TYR A 303 -24.67 -8.34 -21.77
C TYR A 303 -24.57 -8.74 -20.28
N GLY A 304 -25.32 -9.77 -19.89
CA GLY A 304 -25.42 -10.29 -18.52
C GLY A 304 -26.44 -9.58 -17.62
N LEU A 305 -27.29 -8.71 -18.18
CA LEU A 305 -28.45 -8.15 -17.48
C LEU A 305 -29.67 -9.05 -17.70
N THR A 306 -30.29 -9.53 -16.62
CA THR A 306 -31.62 -10.17 -16.73
C THR A 306 -32.68 -9.10 -16.98
N GLN A 307 -33.42 -9.22 -18.09
CA GLN A 307 -34.48 -8.28 -18.45
C GLN A 307 -35.69 -8.91 -19.15
N LEU A 308 -36.80 -8.18 -19.16
CA LEU A 308 -37.92 -8.42 -20.08
C LEU A 308 -37.79 -7.52 -21.32
N LYS A 309 -37.87 -8.10 -22.51
CA LYS A 309 -37.91 -7.41 -23.81
C LYS A 309 -39.14 -7.80 -24.63
N ASP A 310 -39.25 -7.28 -25.85
CA ASP A 310 -40.31 -7.64 -26.82
C ASP A 310 -41.74 -7.55 -26.23
N LEU A 311 -41.98 -6.49 -25.45
CA LEU A 311 -43.19 -6.29 -24.64
C LEU A 311 -44.46 -6.34 -25.50
N THR A 312 -45.40 -7.20 -25.10
CA THR A 312 -46.70 -7.37 -25.76
C THR A 312 -47.84 -6.68 -25.00
N ALA A 313 -47.71 -6.57 -23.67
CA ALA A 313 -48.63 -5.82 -22.82
C ALA A 313 -47.89 -5.20 -21.62
N VAL A 314 -48.31 -3.99 -21.24
CA VAL A 314 -47.99 -3.35 -19.96
C VAL A 314 -49.27 -2.70 -19.45
N GLU A 315 -49.82 -3.25 -18.37
CA GLU A 315 -51.09 -2.82 -17.78
C GLU A 315 -50.84 -2.16 -16.42
N LYS A 316 -51.33 -0.93 -16.24
CA LYS A 316 -51.30 -0.24 -14.96
C LYS A 316 -52.47 -0.72 -14.10
N MET A 317 -52.15 -1.34 -12.97
CA MET A 317 -53.09 -2.06 -12.11
C MET A 317 -53.61 -1.17 -10.97
N ALA A 318 -54.72 -1.57 -10.34
CA ALA A 318 -55.18 -0.93 -9.12
C ALA A 318 -54.19 -1.19 -7.97
N LYS A 319 -53.95 -0.17 -7.13
CA LYS A 319 -53.00 -0.25 -6.00
C LYS A 319 -53.65 -0.69 -4.67
N ASP A 320 -54.94 -1.04 -4.70
CA ASP A 320 -55.68 -1.47 -3.51
C ASP A 320 -55.10 -2.77 -2.93
N GLY A 321 -54.54 -2.68 -1.72
CA GLY A 321 -53.89 -3.80 -1.03
C GLY A 321 -52.43 -4.04 -1.43
N VAL A 322 -51.88 -3.28 -2.38
CA VAL A 322 -50.48 -3.40 -2.81
C VAL A 322 -49.57 -2.66 -1.83
N VAL A 323 -48.51 -3.34 -1.37
CA VAL A 323 -47.48 -2.76 -0.51
C VAL A 323 -46.27 -2.38 -1.37
N ASP A 324 -45.81 -1.12 -1.28
CA ASP A 324 -44.62 -0.69 -2.01
C ASP A 324 -43.36 -1.42 -1.52
N PRO A 325 -42.45 -1.83 -2.43
CA PRO A 325 -41.15 -2.37 -2.06
C PRO A 325 -40.35 -1.37 -1.22
N LYS A 326 -39.56 -1.87 -0.28
CA LYS A 326 -38.61 -1.07 0.49
C LYS A 326 -37.21 -1.24 -0.09
N PRO A 327 -36.32 -0.23 0.00
CA PRO A 327 -34.90 -0.44 -0.25
C PRO A 327 -34.35 -1.54 0.66
N VAL A 328 -33.48 -2.40 0.14
CA VAL A 328 -32.65 -3.30 0.97
C VAL A 328 -31.51 -2.48 1.58
N VAL A 329 -31.34 -2.54 2.90
CA VAL A 329 -30.29 -1.77 3.59
C VAL A 329 -28.96 -2.52 3.53
N LEU A 330 -27.99 -1.98 2.79
CA LEU A 330 -26.65 -2.55 2.64
C LEU A 330 -25.67 -1.86 3.58
N ASN A 331 -25.53 -2.39 4.79
CA ASN A 331 -24.50 -1.96 5.76
C ASN A 331 -23.09 -2.45 5.37
N GLU A 332 -23.04 -3.58 4.65
CA GLU A 332 -21.87 -4.10 3.93
C GLU A 332 -22.26 -4.22 2.46
N PHE A 333 -21.35 -3.93 1.55
CA PHE A 333 -21.62 -3.99 0.11
C PHE A 333 -21.22 -5.35 -0.47
N PRO A 334 -22.07 -6.02 -1.28
CA PRO A 334 -21.74 -7.33 -1.84
C PRO A 334 -20.50 -7.30 -2.77
N VAL A 335 -19.57 -8.21 -2.52
CA VAL A 335 -18.30 -8.37 -3.25
C VAL A 335 -18.36 -9.63 -4.12
N GLY A 336 -17.88 -9.53 -5.37
CA GLY A 336 -17.98 -10.59 -6.38
C GLY A 336 -19.36 -10.69 -7.04
N ASN A 337 -19.42 -11.40 -8.18
CA ASN A 337 -20.66 -11.49 -8.98
C ASN A 337 -21.79 -12.21 -8.23
N GLU A 338 -21.53 -13.41 -7.69
CA GLU A 338 -22.53 -14.25 -7.01
C GLU A 338 -23.25 -13.53 -5.85
N ALA A 339 -22.52 -12.71 -5.08
CA ALA A 339 -23.10 -11.93 -3.99
C ALA A 339 -23.97 -10.77 -4.50
N ARG A 340 -23.73 -10.28 -5.72
CA ARG A 340 -24.43 -9.15 -6.35
C ARG A 340 -25.67 -9.59 -7.14
N GLU A 341 -25.68 -10.78 -7.74
CA GLU A 341 -26.85 -11.31 -8.48
C GLU A 341 -28.14 -11.29 -7.67
N LYS A 342 -28.05 -11.58 -6.35
CA LYS A 342 -29.18 -11.55 -5.41
C LYS A 342 -29.88 -10.18 -5.33
N TYR A 343 -29.21 -9.11 -5.76
CA TYR A 343 -29.71 -7.74 -5.74
C TYR A 343 -29.92 -7.15 -7.15
N GLU A 344 -29.76 -7.92 -8.23
CA GLU A 344 -29.80 -7.40 -9.60
C GLU A 344 -31.19 -6.79 -9.94
N GLY A 345 -31.22 -5.49 -10.24
CA GLY A 345 -32.44 -4.72 -10.47
C GLY A 345 -33.23 -4.35 -9.20
N MET A 346 -32.75 -4.67 -7.99
CA MET A 346 -33.41 -4.31 -6.74
C MET A 346 -33.08 -2.89 -6.28
N LEU A 347 -34.05 -2.28 -5.57
CA LEU A 347 -33.86 -1.03 -4.86
C LEU A 347 -33.05 -1.25 -3.58
N VAL A 348 -31.96 -0.50 -3.40
CA VAL A 348 -31.03 -0.60 -2.26
C VAL A 348 -30.80 0.76 -1.59
N ASP A 349 -30.56 0.75 -0.29
CA ASP A 349 -30.10 1.90 0.48
C ASP A 349 -28.69 1.58 1.02
N ILE A 350 -27.67 2.17 0.39
CA ILE A 350 -26.27 1.86 0.66
C ILE A 350 -25.78 2.67 1.86
N LYS A 351 -25.42 1.96 2.94
CA LYS A 351 -24.81 2.51 4.17
C LYS A 351 -23.36 2.06 4.35
N ALA A 352 -22.92 1.05 3.61
CA ALA A 352 -21.53 0.63 3.55
C ALA A 352 -20.60 1.78 3.13
N PRO A 353 -19.39 1.90 3.70
CA PRO A 353 -18.35 2.78 3.18
C PRO A 353 -17.99 2.41 1.74
N MET A 354 -17.91 3.41 0.87
CA MET A 354 -17.60 3.25 -0.56
C MET A 354 -16.60 4.32 -0.98
N THR A 355 -15.42 3.89 -1.40
CA THR A 355 -14.30 4.77 -1.79
C THR A 355 -14.21 4.89 -3.31
N ILE A 356 -13.97 6.09 -3.83
CA ILE A 356 -13.61 6.30 -5.24
C ILE A 356 -12.22 5.71 -5.50
N THR A 357 -12.14 4.79 -6.44
CA THR A 357 -10.89 4.18 -6.91
C THR A 357 -10.59 4.51 -8.38
N ASN A 358 -11.54 5.10 -9.11
CA ASN A 358 -11.34 5.51 -10.49
C ASN A 358 -12.21 6.71 -10.89
N ASN A 359 -11.55 7.76 -11.35
CA ASN A 359 -12.13 8.96 -11.96
C ASN A 359 -11.40 9.33 -13.29
N TYR A 360 -10.53 8.43 -13.75
CA TYR A 360 -9.59 8.64 -14.83
C TYR A 360 -10.07 7.90 -16.08
N LEU A 361 -9.48 6.73 -16.34
CA LEU A 361 -9.66 5.95 -17.54
C LEU A 361 -9.34 4.48 -17.25
N GLN A 362 -10.32 3.58 -17.31
CA GLN A 362 -10.07 2.13 -17.25
C GLN A 362 -10.11 1.56 -18.65
N ASN A 363 -9.02 0.96 -19.11
CA ASN A 363 -8.99 0.25 -20.37
C ASN A 363 -9.10 -1.26 -20.12
N ASN A 364 -10.32 -1.79 -20.04
CA ASN A 364 -10.52 -3.23 -19.90
C ASN A 364 -10.16 -3.94 -21.23
N THR A 365 -8.95 -4.50 -21.25
CA THR A 365 -8.34 -5.21 -22.39
C THR A 365 -9.11 -6.47 -22.83
N SER A 366 -10.07 -6.95 -22.03
CA SER A 366 -10.92 -8.10 -22.36
C SER A 366 -12.28 -7.73 -22.96
N LYS A 367 -12.81 -6.51 -22.76
CA LYS A 367 -14.23 -6.19 -23.08
C LYS A 367 -14.53 -4.84 -23.76
N ASN A 368 -13.54 -4.12 -24.30
CA ASN A 368 -13.73 -3.02 -25.27
C ASN A 368 -14.55 -1.78 -24.81
N LYS A 369 -14.97 -1.64 -23.54
CA LYS A 369 -15.45 -0.36 -22.99
C LYS A 369 -14.36 0.26 -22.13
N THR A 370 -14.02 1.50 -22.47
CA THR A 370 -13.14 2.33 -21.67
C THR A 370 -13.97 3.14 -20.68
N ILE A 371 -13.93 2.86 -19.37
CA ILE A 371 -14.48 3.81 -18.38
C ILE A 371 -13.71 5.11 -18.58
N PHE A 372 -14.41 6.23 -18.68
CA PHE A 372 -13.84 7.58 -18.65
C PHE A 372 -14.96 8.47 -18.14
N THR A 373 -14.83 9.01 -16.93
CA THR A 373 -15.95 9.69 -16.24
C THR A 373 -16.52 10.83 -17.07
N ALA A 374 -15.67 11.61 -17.73
CA ALA A 374 -16.09 12.69 -18.63
C ALA A 374 -16.83 12.24 -19.91
N ARG A 375 -16.82 10.94 -20.22
CA ARG A 375 -17.43 10.34 -21.42
C ARG A 375 -18.69 9.53 -21.14
N TRP A 376 -18.77 8.85 -20.00
CA TRP A 376 -19.89 7.95 -19.67
C TRP A 376 -20.65 8.34 -18.40
N GLY A 377 -20.22 9.37 -17.65
CA GLY A 377 -20.83 9.69 -16.35
C GLY A 377 -20.43 8.75 -15.20
N GLU A 378 -19.57 7.76 -15.47
CA GLU A 378 -19.23 6.69 -14.53
C GLU A 378 -18.03 7.01 -13.61
N LEU A 379 -18.16 6.75 -12.31
CA LEU A 379 -17.07 6.71 -11.31
C LEU A 379 -16.85 5.26 -10.86
N GLY A 380 -15.61 4.77 -10.84
CA GLY A 380 -15.30 3.46 -10.29
C GLY A 380 -15.09 3.53 -8.78
N LEU A 381 -15.79 2.68 -8.04
CA LEU A 381 -15.80 2.59 -6.58
C LEU A 381 -15.31 1.22 -6.10
N THR A 382 -14.90 1.17 -4.83
CA THR A 382 -14.66 -0.06 -4.07
C THR A 382 -15.33 0.04 -2.69
N PRO A 383 -15.88 -1.05 -2.13
CA PRO A 383 -16.25 -1.11 -0.72
C PRO A 383 -15.04 -0.89 0.20
N GLY A 384 -15.28 -0.26 1.34
CA GLY A 384 -14.23 0.07 2.33
C GLY A 384 -13.78 1.54 2.25
N ASP A 385 -12.68 1.84 2.93
CA ASP A 385 -12.14 3.18 3.21
C ASP A 385 -10.93 3.59 2.35
N LYS A 386 -10.39 2.66 1.55
CA LYS A 386 -9.19 2.86 0.70
C LYS A 386 -9.47 2.52 -0.77
N PRO A 387 -8.78 3.17 -1.74
CA PRO A 387 -8.82 2.79 -3.14
C PRO A 387 -8.09 1.46 -3.38
N LEU A 388 -8.36 0.83 -4.53
CA LEU A 388 -7.71 -0.41 -4.95
C LEU A 388 -6.23 -0.18 -5.27
N ARG A 389 -5.37 -1.11 -4.84
CA ARG A 389 -3.91 -1.00 -5.00
C ARG A 389 -3.40 -1.81 -6.18
N GLN A 390 -2.41 -1.27 -6.89
CA GLN A 390 -1.71 -1.96 -7.96
C GLN A 390 -0.90 -3.13 -7.38
N PRO A 391 -1.12 -4.39 -7.79
CA PRO A 391 -0.47 -5.52 -7.12
C PRO A 391 1.06 -5.56 -7.25
N SER A 392 1.62 -5.13 -8.39
CA SER A 392 3.08 -5.06 -8.58
C SER A 392 3.77 -3.86 -7.90
N ASP A 393 3.00 -3.02 -7.20
CA ASP A 393 3.50 -1.99 -6.30
C ASP A 393 3.81 -2.54 -4.90
N LEU A 394 3.02 -3.53 -4.46
CA LEU A 394 3.13 -4.17 -3.14
C LEU A 394 3.95 -5.47 -3.18
N TYR A 395 3.84 -6.24 -4.26
CA TYR A 395 4.40 -7.60 -4.37
C TYR A 395 5.26 -7.73 -5.62
N ASN A 396 6.38 -8.46 -5.54
CA ASN A 396 7.21 -8.69 -6.72
C ASN A 396 6.65 -9.85 -7.55
N PRO A 397 6.31 -9.69 -8.84
CA PRO A 397 5.64 -10.74 -9.59
C PRO A 397 6.44 -12.02 -9.81
N ALA A 398 7.78 -11.96 -9.76
CA ALA A 398 8.64 -13.13 -9.90
C ALA A 398 8.81 -13.90 -8.58
N LYS A 399 8.60 -13.26 -7.42
CA LYS A 399 8.76 -13.84 -6.07
C LYS A 399 7.42 -14.16 -5.38
N ASN A 400 6.36 -13.41 -5.70
CA ASN A 400 5.06 -13.42 -5.05
C ASN A 400 3.89 -13.57 -6.06
N PRO A 401 3.91 -14.57 -6.96
CA PRO A 401 2.88 -14.70 -8.00
C PRO A 401 1.49 -15.02 -7.44
N THR A 402 1.41 -15.70 -6.29
CA THR A 402 0.14 -16.08 -5.64
C THR A 402 -0.52 -14.87 -4.99
N GLU A 403 0.25 -14.03 -4.31
CA GLU A 403 -0.24 -12.82 -3.65
C GLU A 403 -0.72 -11.78 -4.68
N ILE A 404 -0.04 -11.69 -5.83
CA ILE A 404 -0.51 -10.88 -6.95
C ILE A 404 -1.78 -11.42 -7.59
N ALA A 405 -1.89 -12.73 -7.80
CA ALA A 405 -3.11 -13.33 -8.34
C ALA A 405 -4.30 -13.06 -7.39
N ALA A 406 -4.12 -13.31 -6.09
CA ALA A 406 -5.13 -13.07 -5.08
C ALA A 406 -5.54 -11.59 -4.98
N LEU A 407 -4.59 -10.64 -5.02
CA LEU A 407 -4.94 -9.22 -4.97
C LEU A 407 -5.58 -8.71 -6.27
N ASN A 408 -5.25 -9.27 -7.44
CA ASN A 408 -5.99 -8.96 -8.67
C ASN A 408 -7.45 -9.46 -8.58
N GLU A 409 -7.67 -10.70 -8.12
CA GLU A 409 -9.00 -11.27 -7.93
C GLU A 409 -9.82 -10.48 -6.90
N ASP A 410 -9.22 -10.11 -5.78
CA ASP A 410 -9.82 -9.24 -4.75
C ASP A 410 -10.20 -7.86 -5.32
N ASN A 411 -9.28 -7.19 -6.04
CA ASN A 411 -9.54 -5.92 -6.71
C ASN A 411 -10.71 -6.03 -7.72
N GLU A 412 -10.72 -7.05 -8.58
CA GLU A 412 -11.76 -7.28 -9.58
C GLU A 412 -13.12 -7.58 -8.93
N SER A 413 -13.15 -8.37 -7.85
CA SER A 413 -14.36 -8.69 -7.10
C SER A 413 -14.99 -7.47 -6.41
N LYS A 414 -14.15 -6.52 -5.97
CA LYS A 414 -14.57 -5.31 -5.25
C LYS A 414 -15.02 -4.19 -6.18
N LEU A 415 -14.39 -4.02 -7.34
CA LEU A 415 -14.71 -2.93 -8.26
C LEU A 415 -16.20 -2.90 -8.66
N ILE A 416 -16.81 -1.72 -8.62
CA ILE A 416 -18.17 -1.44 -9.07
C ILE A 416 -18.29 0.01 -9.55
N ASN A 417 -19.09 0.30 -10.58
CA ASN A 417 -19.23 1.68 -11.07
C ASN A 417 -20.48 2.37 -10.50
N LEU A 418 -20.34 3.57 -9.96
CA LEU A 418 -21.46 4.52 -9.86
C LEU A 418 -21.69 5.12 -11.26
N ASP A 419 -22.89 4.93 -11.78
CA ASP A 419 -23.34 5.37 -13.12
C ASP A 419 -24.28 6.59 -12.97
N ASP A 420 -24.46 7.39 -14.03
CA ASP A 420 -25.38 8.55 -14.02
C ASP A 420 -26.76 8.24 -14.66
N GLY A 421 -26.97 6.98 -15.06
CA GLY A 421 -28.24 6.48 -15.59
C GLY A 421 -28.45 6.73 -17.08
N ILE A 422 -27.38 7.02 -17.84
CA ILE A 422 -27.43 7.21 -19.30
C ILE A 422 -26.42 6.31 -20.03
N SER A 423 -26.72 5.91 -21.27
CA SER A 423 -25.81 5.12 -22.13
C SER A 423 -25.13 5.97 -23.21
N PHE A 424 -25.04 7.29 -23.01
CA PHE A 424 -24.62 8.24 -24.02
C PHE A 424 -23.11 8.56 -23.93
N ASP A 425 -22.44 8.54 -25.08
CA ASP A 425 -21.06 9.04 -25.20
C ASP A 425 -21.04 10.57 -25.18
N LEU A 426 -20.61 11.14 -24.05
CA LEU A 426 -20.58 12.58 -23.78
C LEU A 426 -19.42 13.33 -24.46
N VAL A 427 -18.45 12.63 -25.09
CA VAL A 427 -17.32 13.26 -25.80
C VAL A 427 -17.27 12.91 -27.30
N ASN A 428 -18.29 12.21 -27.81
CA ASN A 428 -18.43 11.98 -29.25
C ASN A 428 -19.15 13.16 -29.92
N PHE A 429 -18.36 14.14 -30.35
CA PHE A 429 -18.83 15.42 -30.92
C PHE A 429 -19.61 15.30 -32.25
N LYS A 430 -19.77 14.08 -32.78
CA LYS A 430 -20.70 13.79 -33.88
C LYS A 430 -22.17 13.90 -33.44
N TYR A 431 -22.47 13.70 -32.16
CA TYR A 431 -23.83 13.67 -31.60
C TYR A 431 -24.02 14.79 -30.58
N ALA A 432 -25.27 15.25 -30.39
CA ALA A 432 -25.57 16.37 -29.49
C ALA A 432 -25.34 16.05 -27.99
N ASN A 433 -25.06 14.79 -27.63
CA ASN A 433 -24.91 14.29 -26.26
C ASN A 433 -23.85 15.06 -25.45
N HIS A 434 -22.81 15.60 -26.10
CA HIS A 434 -21.80 16.46 -25.47
C HIS A 434 -22.36 17.79 -24.88
N ARG A 435 -23.67 18.03 -25.02
CA ARG A 435 -24.42 19.14 -24.42
C ARG A 435 -25.02 18.80 -23.06
N ILE A 436 -25.00 17.53 -22.67
CA ILE A 436 -25.38 17.09 -21.32
C ILE A 436 -24.17 17.36 -20.41
N PRO A 437 -24.31 18.11 -19.30
CA PRO A 437 -23.26 18.22 -18.28
C PRO A 437 -22.83 16.84 -17.82
N VAL A 438 -21.52 16.60 -17.73
CA VAL A 438 -21.04 15.37 -17.07
C VAL A 438 -21.44 15.41 -15.59
N ALA A 439 -22.01 14.30 -15.11
CA ALA A 439 -22.31 14.10 -13.71
C ALA A 439 -21.03 14.06 -12.83
N TYR A 440 -21.20 14.32 -11.54
CA TYR A 440 -20.24 14.09 -10.45
C TYR A 440 -18.93 14.91 -10.45
N LEU A 441 -18.55 15.57 -11.55
CA LEU A 441 -17.28 16.30 -11.67
C LEU A 441 -17.43 17.82 -11.50
N ASP A 442 -16.79 18.40 -10.49
CA ASP A 442 -16.65 19.85 -10.27
C ASP A 442 -15.28 20.13 -9.61
N VAL A 443 -14.48 21.06 -10.14
CA VAL A 443 -13.17 21.43 -9.55
C VAL A 443 -13.27 21.97 -8.12
N LYS A 444 -14.44 22.46 -7.69
CA LYS A 444 -14.67 22.98 -6.33
C LYS A 444 -15.05 21.90 -5.31
N ASN A 445 -15.52 20.75 -5.79
CA ASN A 445 -15.87 19.60 -4.95
C ASN A 445 -15.46 18.32 -5.72
N PRO A 446 -14.14 18.07 -5.84
CA PRO A 446 -13.63 17.11 -6.79
C PRO A 446 -13.93 15.67 -6.35
N ALA A 447 -14.36 14.83 -7.30
CA ALA A 447 -14.54 13.40 -7.12
C ALA A 447 -13.17 12.70 -7.21
N ARG A 448 -12.30 12.97 -6.22
CA ARG A 448 -10.92 12.43 -6.16
C ARG A 448 -10.90 10.95 -5.84
N ALA A 449 -9.85 10.24 -6.25
CA ALA A 449 -9.56 8.92 -5.69
C ALA A 449 -9.29 9.04 -4.18
N GLY A 450 -9.62 7.99 -3.42
CA GLY A 450 -9.60 8.02 -1.95
C GLY A 450 -10.79 8.72 -1.28
N ALA A 451 -11.56 9.54 -2.03
CA ALA A 451 -12.75 10.18 -1.48
C ALA A 451 -13.88 9.17 -1.20
N GLN A 452 -14.62 9.40 -0.11
CA GLN A 452 -15.80 8.62 0.25
C GLN A 452 -17.04 9.11 -0.51
N VAL A 453 -17.90 8.16 -0.92
CA VAL A 453 -19.18 8.43 -1.58
C VAL A 453 -20.34 8.18 -0.62
N ASN A 454 -21.03 9.24 -0.23
CA ASN A 454 -22.21 9.18 0.62
C ASN A 454 -23.47 9.17 -0.26
N PHE A 455 -24.23 8.08 -0.24
CA PHE A 455 -25.47 7.94 -1.01
C PHE A 455 -26.63 8.66 -0.31
N LEU A 456 -27.26 9.61 -1.02
CA LEU A 456 -28.32 10.48 -0.48
C LEU A 456 -29.74 9.96 -0.77
N GLN A 457 -29.87 9.01 -1.69
CA GLN A 457 -31.11 8.37 -2.09
C GLN A 457 -30.91 6.88 -2.34
N PRO A 458 -31.97 6.06 -2.25
CA PRO A 458 -31.94 4.69 -2.72
C PRO A 458 -31.55 4.59 -4.21
N MET A 459 -30.79 3.55 -4.53
CA MET A 459 -30.22 3.26 -5.85
C MET A 459 -30.71 1.91 -6.36
N ILE A 460 -30.41 1.57 -7.62
CA ILE A 460 -30.54 0.21 -8.16
C ILE A 460 -29.14 -0.40 -8.30
N ILE A 461 -28.95 -1.67 -7.91
CA ILE A 461 -27.77 -2.45 -8.34
C ILE A 461 -28.13 -3.12 -9.68
N ASP A 462 -27.30 -2.98 -10.71
CA ASP A 462 -27.48 -3.73 -11.95
C ASP A 462 -26.17 -4.23 -12.55
N TYR A 463 -26.26 -5.24 -13.43
CA TYR A 463 -25.18 -5.58 -14.34
C TYR A 463 -25.47 -4.93 -15.70
N ARG A 464 -24.51 -4.19 -16.28
CA ARG A 464 -24.62 -3.70 -17.66
C ARG A 464 -23.26 -3.40 -18.27
N ASP A 465 -23.18 -3.43 -19.60
CA ASP A 465 -21.93 -3.26 -20.35
C ASP A 465 -20.80 -4.24 -19.93
N ASN A 466 -21.15 -5.38 -19.33
CA ASN A 466 -20.25 -6.33 -18.66
C ASN A 466 -19.59 -5.84 -17.36
N THR A 467 -20.23 -4.92 -16.64
CA THR A 467 -19.77 -4.37 -15.36
C THR A 467 -20.93 -4.29 -14.38
N TRP A 468 -20.68 -4.56 -13.10
CA TRP A 468 -21.61 -4.19 -12.04
C TRP A 468 -21.66 -2.68 -11.88
N LYS A 469 -22.86 -2.15 -11.65
CA LYS A 469 -23.08 -0.73 -11.44
C LYS A 469 -24.11 -0.44 -10.36
N ILE A 470 -24.02 0.77 -9.83
CA ILE A 470 -24.98 1.42 -8.95
C ILE A 470 -25.64 2.53 -9.78
N GLN A 471 -26.92 2.39 -10.07
CA GLN A 471 -27.70 3.32 -10.88
C GLN A 471 -28.58 4.22 -10.00
N PRO A 472 -28.73 5.52 -10.33
CA PRO A 472 -29.80 6.35 -9.78
C PRO A 472 -31.17 5.85 -10.26
N THR A 473 -32.25 6.10 -9.49
CA THR A 473 -33.60 5.61 -9.87
C THR A 473 -34.24 6.37 -11.05
N GLU A 474 -33.52 7.31 -11.64
CA GLU A 474 -33.78 8.03 -12.90
C GLU A 474 -32.48 8.74 -13.32
N PRO A 475 -32.27 9.11 -14.60
CA PRO A 475 -31.05 9.80 -15.03
C PRO A 475 -30.70 11.02 -14.17
N VAL A 476 -29.44 11.15 -13.72
CA VAL A 476 -28.97 12.29 -12.90
C VAL A 476 -29.22 13.62 -13.60
N ASN A 477 -28.89 13.65 -14.89
CA ASN A 477 -29.04 14.79 -15.76
C ASN A 477 -30.46 14.84 -16.33
N VAL A 478 -31.27 15.77 -15.83
CA VAL A 478 -32.65 15.97 -16.29
C VAL A 478 -32.70 17.01 -17.40
N GLU A 479 -33.47 16.73 -18.44
CA GLU A 479 -33.77 17.64 -19.54
C GLU A 479 -34.65 18.80 -19.04
N GLY A 480 -34.13 20.01 -19.16
CA GLY A 480 -34.81 21.27 -18.86
C GLY A 480 -35.44 21.89 -20.11
N ALA A 481 -35.78 23.17 -20.03
CA ALA A 481 -36.34 23.90 -21.16
C ALA A 481 -35.29 24.14 -22.27
N GLU A 482 -35.73 24.24 -23.52
CA GLU A 482 -34.90 24.64 -24.68
C GLU A 482 -33.64 23.78 -24.88
N ASP A 483 -33.76 22.45 -24.78
CA ASP A 483 -32.67 21.47 -24.91
C ASP A 483 -31.49 21.71 -23.92
N SER A 484 -31.73 22.41 -22.81
CA SER A 484 -30.74 22.58 -21.74
C SER A 484 -30.82 21.44 -20.74
N PHE A 485 -29.67 20.91 -20.31
CA PHE A 485 -29.60 19.86 -19.28
C PHE A 485 -29.04 20.45 -17.99
N LYS A 486 -29.53 19.97 -16.85
CA LYS A 486 -29.04 20.37 -15.52
C LYS A 486 -28.40 19.18 -14.81
N ASP A 487 -27.18 19.39 -14.33
CA ASP A 487 -26.50 18.51 -13.37
C ASP A 487 -27.24 18.54 -12.03
N ASN A 488 -27.64 17.35 -11.54
CA ASN A 488 -28.26 17.15 -10.24
C ASN A 488 -27.52 16.11 -9.38
N SER A 489 -26.23 15.83 -9.62
CA SER A 489 -25.46 14.84 -8.84
C SER A 489 -25.55 15.05 -7.34
N VAL A 490 -25.62 16.31 -6.88
CA VAL A 490 -25.77 16.71 -5.47
C VAL A 490 -27.07 16.24 -4.80
N ASN A 491 -28.05 15.75 -5.58
CA ASN A 491 -29.27 15.14 -5.04
C ASN A 491 -29.10 13.63 -4.80
N TRP A 492 -28.07 13.01 -5.38
CA TRP A 492 -27.86 11.56 -5.42
C TRP A 492 -26.69 11.13 -4.53
N VAL A 493 -25.59 11.87 -4.58
CA VAL A 493 -24.37 11.59 -3.81
C VAL A 493 -23.72 12.87 -3.29
N SER A 494 -22.94 12.73 -2.22
CA SER A 494 -21.99 13.76 -1.77
C SER A 494 -20.64 13.13 -1.40
N PHE A 495 -19.56 13.87 -1.63
CA PHE A 495 -18.20 13.41 -1.35
C PHE A 495 -17.68 13.96 -0.02
N SER A 496 -16.84 13.18 0.65
CA SER A 496 -16.05 13.56 1.83
C SER A 496 -14.66 12.94 1.75
N ASN A 497 -13.70 13.43 2.53
CA ASN A 497 -12.27 13.07 2.40
C ASN A 497 -11.70 13.39 0.99
N ASN A 498 -12.16 14.49 0.39
CA ASN A 498 -11.72 14.95 -0.93
C ASN A 498 -10.94 16.28 -0.88
N GLU A 499 -10.49 16.68 0.31
CA GLU A 499 -9.71 17.89 0.56
C GLU A 499 -8.37 17.86 -0.21
N ARG A 500 -8.12 18.93 -0.96
CA ARG A 500 -6.91 19.12 -1.76
C ARG A 500 -5.71 19.50 -0.87
N PRO A 501 -4.63 18.68 -0.81
CA PRO A 501 -3.52 18.92 0.12
C PRO A 501 -2.68 20.15 -0.23
N SER A 502 -2.10 20.79 0.78
CA SER A 502 -1.05 21.79 0.62
C SER A 502 0.27 21.15 0.18
N ALA A 503 1.14 21.93 -0.47
CA ALA A 503 2.47 21.47 -0.86
C ALA A 503 3.30 21.03 0.37
N PRO A 504 4.08 19.94 0.28
CA PRO A 504 4.92 19.49 1.38
C PRO A 504 5.93 20.55 1.83
N GLU A 505 6.14 20.66 3.13
CA GLU A 505 7.11 21.58 3.70
C GLU A 505 8.56 21.15 3.39
N ASN A 506 9.52 22.06 3.60
CA ASN A 506 10.94 21.71 3.61
C ASN A 506 11.41 21.64 5.06
N LEU A 507 11.72 20.42 5.53
CA LEU A 507 12.16 20.13 6.90
C LEU A 507 13.69 20.25 7.10
N GLY A 508 14.44 20.57 6.04
CA GLY A 508 15.90 20.70 6.04
C GLY A 508 16.39 22.03 5.47
N ASP A 509 17.69 22.15 5.24
CA ASP A 509 18.30 23.37 4.69
C ASP A 509 17.87 23.59 3.24
N VAL A 510 17.77 22.50 2.46
CA VAL A 510 17.37 22.49 1.06
C VAL A 510 16.42 21.33 0.78
N SER A 511 15.69 21.39 -0.33
CA SER A 511 14.80 20.31 -0.77
C SER A 511 15.04 19.94 -2.23
N LEU A 512 14.91 18.65 -2.52
CA LEU A 512 15.05 18.05 -3.85
C LEU A 512 13.71 17.41 -4.21
N ALA A 513 13.20 17.71 -5.41
CA ALA A 513 11.96 17.14 -5.91
C ALA A 513 12.12 16.55 -7.32
N THR A 514 11.18 15.69 -7.70
CA THR A 514 10.99 15.19 -9.07
C THR A 514 9.59 15.50 -9.54
N PHE A 515 9.41 15.80 -10.82
CA PHE A 515 8.10 16.09 -11.38
C PHE A 515 8.05 15.88 -12.90
N ASN A 516 7.34 14.83 -13.32
CA ASN A 516 6.90 14.68 -14.70
C ASN A 516 5.79 15.70 -15.00
N VAL A 517 6.00 16.56 -16.00
CA VAL A 517 5.11 17.70 -16.33
C VAL A 517 4.30 17.52 -17.63
N LEU A 518 3.95 16.28 -17.97
CA LEU A 518 2.94 15.94 -19.00
C LEU A 518 3.25 16.56 -20.38
N ASN A 519 4.39 16.21 -20.96
CA ASN A 519 4.87 16.71 -22.26
C ASN A 519 4.80 18.25 -22.38
N TYR A 520 5.67 18.98 -21.67
CA TYR A 520 5.79 20.43 -21.78
C TYR A 520 6.59 20.85 -23.01
N PHE A 521 5.90 21.26 -24.08
CA PHE A 521 6.47 21.61 -25.38
C PHE A 521 6.09 23.04 -25.81
N ILE A 522 7.09 23.84 -26.16
CA ILE A 522 6.94 25.19 -26.71
C ILE A 522 6.78 25.20 -28.23
N THR A 523 7.09 24.07 -28.87
CA THR A 523 6.84 23.77 -30.28
C THR A 523 5.47 23.10 -30.39
N THR A 524 4.44 23.93 -30.51
CA THR A 524 3.03 23.48 -30.52
C THR A 524 2.64 22.82 -31.84
N GLY A 525 1.59 21.99 -31.81
CA GLY A 525 1.22 21.15 -32.95
C GLY A 525 0.87 21.91 -34.25
N ASP A 526 0.28 23.11 -34.13
CA ASP A 526 -0.01 24.02 -35.23
C ASP A 526 1.25 24.47 -35.99
N GLN A 527 2.37 24.67 -35.29
CA GLN A 527 3.67 25.05 -35.89
C GLN A 527 4.20 23.97 -36.86
N LEU A 528 3.77 22.71 -36.69
CA LEU A 528 4.22 21.55 -37.49
C LEU A 528 3.11 20.96 -38.37
N ASN A 529 1.92 21.56 -38.42
CA ASN A 529 0.71 21.00 -39.07
C ASN A 529 0.36 19.59 -38.55
N CYS A 530 0.51 19.36 -37.26
CA CYS A 530 0.12 18.11 -36.62
C CYS A 530 -1.39 17.84 -36.77
N LYS A 531 -1.76 16.57 -36.61
CA LYS A 531 -3.13 16.26 -36.18
C LYS A 531 -3.27 16.62 -34.71
N GLY A 532 -4.44 16.45 -34.14
CA GLY A 532 -4.63 16.63 -32.72
C GLY A 532 -5.98 16.11 -32.27
N TYR A 533 -6.15 16.04 -30.95
CA TYR A 533 -7.45 15.77 -30.36
C TYR A 533 -8.24 17.09 -30.33
N GLN A 534 -9.51 17.01 -30.71
CA GLN A 534 -10.39 18.17 -30.84
C GLN A 534 -11.26 18.35 -29.61
N ASP A 535 -11.66 19.60 -29.31
CA ASP A 535 -12.77 19.89 -28.41
C ASP A 535 -14.13 19.79 -29.13
N ARG A 536 -15.22 20.01 -28.39
CA ARG A 536 -16.60 20.01 -28.94
C ARG A 536 -16.90 21.11 -29.97
N ALA A 537 -15.98 22.06 -30.15
CA ALA A 537 -16.07 23.14 -31.14
C ALA A 537 -15.13 22.90 -32.35
N GLY A 538 -14.40 21.78 -32.38
CA GLY A 538 -13.47 21.40 -33.45
C GLY A 538 -12.07 22.03 -33.33
N ASN A 539 -11.78 22.76 -32.26
CA ASN A 539 -10.45 23.32 -32.01
C ASN A 539 -9.51 22.19 -31.57
N LEU A 540 -8.27 22.19 -32.06
CA LEU A 540 -7.25 21.27 -31.56
C LEU A 540 -6.83 21.69 -30.14
N ILE A 541 -6.72 20.73 -29.22
CA ILE A 541 -6.33 20.95 -27.82
C ILE A 541 -4.92 20.40 -27.56
N THR A 542 -4.67 19.15 -27.98
CA THR A 542 -3.34 18.50 -27.90
C THR A 542 -2.88 17.98 -29.26
N ALA A 543 -1.57 18.06 -29.50
CA ALA A 543 -0.91 17.60 -30.72
C ALA A 543 -0.89 16.07 -30.81
N ASN A 544 -0.96 15.54 -32.04
CA ASN A 544 -0.89 14.11 -32.32
C ASN A 544 -0.38 13.86 -33.76
N GLY A 545 0.22 12.69 -34.01
CA GLY A 545 0.64 12.26 -35.34
C GLY A 545 1.83 13.03 -35.93
N CYS A 546 2.69 13.58 -35.06
CA CYS A 546 3.90 14.34 -35.38
C CYS A 546 4.90 14.26 -34.21
N ASP A 547 6.06 14.91 -34.31
CA ASP A 547 7.08 14.91 -33.25
C ASP A 547 6.76 15.85 -32.07
N ALA A 548 5.93 16.89 -32.27
CA ALA A 548 5.45 17.72 -31.18
C ALA A 548 4.45 16.94 -30.30
N ARG A 549 4.61 17.07 -28.98
CA ARG A 549 3.77 16.44 -27.96
C ARG A 549 3.13 17.54 -27.10
N GLY A 550 2.15 17.19 -26.27
CA GLY A 550 1.45 18.18 -25.44
C GLY A 550 0.54 19.11 -26.27
N ALA A 551 0.64 20.43 -26.06
CA ALA A 551 -0.29 21.42 -26.57
C ALA A 551 -0.39 21.54 -28.11
N ALA A 552 -1.61 21.67 -28.62
CA ALA A 552 -1.86 21.86 -30.06
C ALA A 552 -1.52 23.27 -30.57
N ASP A 553 -1.66 24.30 -29.73
CA ASP A 553 -1.40 25.70 -30.08
C ASP A 553 -0.94 26.51 -28.85
N ALA A 554 -0.59 27.78 -29.05
CA ALA A 554 -0.13 28.67 -27.98
C ALA A 554 -1.18 28.95 -26.88
N VAL A 555 -2.48 28.80 -27.16
CA VAL A 555 -3.55 29.00 -26.17
C VAL A 555 -3.59 27.79 -25.22
N ASN A 556 -3.49 26.59 -25.77
CA ASN A 556 -3.43 25.35 -25.01
C ASN A 556 -2.12 25.20 -24.24
N LEU A 557 -0.99 25.64 -24.83
CA LEU A 557 0.30 25.72 -24.12
C LEU A 557 0.16 26.61 -22.89
N LYS A 558 -0.47 27.79 -23.01
CA LYS A 558 -0.71 28.64 -21.84
C LYS A 558 -1.56 27.94 -20.77
N ARG A 559 -2.62 27.20 -21.15
CA ARG A 559 -3.45 26.45 -20.19
C ARG A 559 -2.67 25.38 -19.42
N GLN A 560 -1.77 24.67 -20.10
CA GLN A 560 -0.87 23.69 -19.50
C GLN A 560 0.14 24.39 -18.57
N GLN A 561 0.81 25.40 -19.10
CA GLN A 561 1.87 26.16 -18.43
C GLN A 561 1.38 26.87 -17.17
N ASP A 562 0.19 27.48 -17.18
CA ASP A 562 -0.37 28.16 -16.00
C ASP A 562 -0.52 27.20 -14.80
N LYS A 563 -0.90 25.95 -15.05
CA LYS A 563 -0.99 24.90 -14.00
C LYS A 563 0.39 24.44 -13.53
N ILE A 564 1.31 24.13 -14.47
CA ILE A 564 2.68 23.68 -14.14
C ILE A 564 3.45 24.77 -13.36
N VAL A 565 3.34 26.04 -13.79
CA VAL A 565 3.96 27.18 -13.11
C VAL A 565 3.41 27.36 -11.70
N THR A 566 2.11 27.14 -11.50
CA THR A 566 1.49 27.19 -10.17
C THR A 566 1.98 26.05 -9.28
N ALA A 567 2.00 24.81 -9.80
CA ALA A 567 2.48 23.64 -9.09
C ALA A 567 3.95 23.79 -8.65
N ILE A 568 4.87 24.09 -9.57
CA ILE A 568 6.30 24.22 -9.23
C ILE A 568 6.56 25.39 -8.26
N ASN A 569 5.89 26.53 -8.43
CA ASN A 569 6.08 27.67 -7.51
C ASN A 569 5.56 27.40 -6.09
N GLN A 570 4.48 26.61 -5.96
CA GLN A 570 3.92 26.18 -4.67
C GLN A 570 4.72 25.04 -4.02
N LEU A 571 5.24 24.10 -4.82
CA LEU A 571 6.11 23.01 -4.37
C LEU A 571 7.39 23.55 -3.69
N ASP A 572 7.89 24.72 -4.12
CA ASP A 572 9.01 25.47 -3.54
C ASP A 572 10.29 24.65 -3.24
N ALA A 573 10.54 23.59 -4.00
CA ALA A 573 11.77 22.81 -3.83
C ALA A 573 13.00 23.63 -4.26
N SER A 574 14.14 23.37 -3.61
CA SER A 574 15.41 24.06 -3.92
C SER A 574 16.00 23.57 -5.25
N VAL A 575 15.77 22.31 -5.59
CA VAL A 575 16.06 21.67 -6.88
C VAL A 575 14.84 20.86 -7.32
N VAL A 576 14.47 20.93 -8.60
CA VAL A 576 13.45 20.06 -9.22
C VAL A 576 14.07 19.36 -10.43
N GLY A 577 14.11 18.02 -10.41
CA GLY A 577 14.27 17.19 -11.60
C GLY A 577 12.96 17.18 -12.39
N LEU A 578 13.06 17.41 -13.70
CA LEU A 578 11.92 17.54 -14.60
C LEU A 578 11.98 16.51 -15.72
N GLU A 579 10.94 15.72 -15.80
CA GLU A 579 10.68 14.77 -16.87
C GLU A 579 9.72 15.39 -17.91
N GLU A 580 9.72 14.86 -19.13
CA GLU A 580 8.83 15.30 -20.23
C GLU A 580 8.95 16.76 -20.71
N ILE A 581 10.13 17.36 -20.54
CA ILE A 581 10.48 18.64 -21.18
C ILE A 581 10.83 18.44 -22.65
N GLU A 582 10.38 19.33 -23.54
CA GLU A 582 10.78 19.34 -24.95
C GLU A 582 12.30 19.43 -25.14
N ASN A 583 12.83 18.52 -25.96
CA ASN A 583 14.16 18.64 -26.52
C ASN A 583 14.14 19.57 -27.73
N SER A 584 14.17 20.88 -27.48
CA SER A 584 14.02 21.92 -28.50
C SER A 584 15.03 21.84 -29.66
N LYS A 585 16.16 21.15 -29.47
CA LYS A 585 17.13 20.82 -30.54
C LYS A 585 16.51 19.99 -31.67
N LYS A 586 15.53 19.13 -31.40
CA LYS A 586 14.77 18.38 -32.42
C LYS A 586 13.96 19.27 -33.35
N PHE A 587 13.61 20.47 -32.88
CA PHE A 587 12.81 21.45 -33.60
C PHE A 587 13.68 22.60 -34.16
N ASN A 588 14.99 22.36 -34.30
CA ASN A 588 16.00 23.31 -34.80
C ASN A 588 16.12 24.59 -33.96
N LYS A 589 15.80 24.52 -32.66
CA LYS A 589 15.99 25.58 -31.67
C LYS A 589 17.19 25.26 -30.78
N ASP A 590 17.56 26.18 -29.89
CA ASP A 590 18.52 25.88 -28.82
C ASP A 590 18.01 24.72 -27.93
N ARG A 591 18.89 23.86 -27.40
CA ARG A 591 18.51 22.66 -26.63
C ARG A 591 17.79 22.99 -25.33
N ASP A 592 18.09 24.13 -24.71
CA ASP A 592 17.49 24.60 -23.46
C ASP A 592 16.28 25.52 -23.68
N ALA A 593 15.87 25.83 -24.92
CA ALA A 593 14.85 26.86 -25.19
C ALA A 593 13.50 26.62 -24.48
N ALA A 594 12.99 25.39 -24.42
CA ALA A 594 11.78 25.05 -23.65
C ALA A 594 11.97 25.25 -22.14
N LEU A 595 13.12 24.85 -21.61
CA LEU A 595 13.46 24.96 -20.18
C LEU A 595 13.62 26.43 -19.76
N ASP A 596 14.34 27.22 -20.56
CA ASP A 596 14.50 28.66 -20.34
C ASP A 596 13.15 29.40 -20.43
N THR A 597 12.26 28.96 -21.32
CA THR A 597 10.88 29.50 -21.42
C THR A 597 10.07 29.18 -20.15
N LEU A 598 10.15 27.94 -19.64
CA LEU A 598 9.50 27.56 -18.39
C LEU A 598 10.05 28.38 -17.21
N VAL A 599 11.37 28.52 -17.08
CA VAL A 599 12.02 29.30 -16.01
C VAL A 599 11.61 30.79 -16.06
N ALA A 600 11.55 31.39 -17.25
CA ALA A 600 11.08 32.78 -17.39
C ALA A 600 9.65 32.97 -16.88
N GLU A 601 8.76 32.00 -17.15
CA GLU A 601 7.35 32.05 -16.73
C GLU A 601 7.16 31.64 -15.27
N LEU A 602 8.04 30.77 -14.72
CA LEU A 602 8.14 30.51 -13.28
C LEU A 602 8.53 31.77 -12.50
N ASN A 603 9.56 32.50 -12.94
CA ASN A 603 10.02 33.76 -12.32
C ASN A 603 8.95 34.86 -12.40
N LYS A 604 8.29 34.98 -13.54
CA LYS A 604 7.12 35.86 -13.73
C LYS A 604 5.96 35.49 -12.81
N GLY A 605 5.71 34.20 -12.57
CA GLY A 605 4.72 33.70 -11.60
C GLY A 605 5.11 33.95 -10.14
N ALA A 606 6.41 33.88 -9.83
CA ALA A 606 6.95 34.19 -8.50
C ALA A 606 7.06 35.70 -8.21
N GLY A 607 7.07 36.55 -9.26
CA GLY A 607 7.31 37.99 -9.17
C GLY A 607 8.78 38.37 -8.95
N THR A 608 9.70 37.41 -8.98
CA THR A 608 11.15 37.57 -8.73
C THR A 608 11.95 36.56 -9.56
N ASP A 609 13.27 36.77 -9.70
CA ASP A 609 14.19 35.81 -10.33
C ASP A 609 14.50 34.62 -9.39
N LYS A 610 13.44 33.91 -8.98
CA LYS A 610 13.45 32.82 -8.00
C LYS A 610 14.11 31.53 -8.51
N TRP A 611 14.10 31.31 -9.82
CA TRP A 611 14.50 30.07 -10.48
C TRP A 611 15.55 30.30 -11.56
N ALA A 612 16.41 29.30 -11.73
CA ALA A 612 17.39 29.19 -12.80
C ALA A 612 17.35 27.79 -13.42
N ALA A 613 17.69 27.69 -14.70
CA ALA A 613 17.86 26.43 -15.42
C ALA A 613 19.27 25.88 -15.21
N VAL A 614 19.41 24.56 -14.99
CA VAL A 614 20.70 23.88 -15.19
C VAL A 614 20.93 23.75 -16.70
N LYS A 615 22.01 24.34 -17.18
CA LYS A 615 22.35 24.34 -18.60
C LYS A 615 22.74 22.95 -19.10
N SER A 616 22.41 22.70 -20.37
CA SER A 616 22.83 21.50 -21.08
C SER A 616 24.36 21.35 -21.08
N PRO A 617 24.88 20.12 -20.98
CA PRO A 617 26.31 19.88 -21.13
C PRO A 617 26.74 20.03 -22.59
N GLU A 618 28.03 20.30 -22.82
CA GLU A 618 28.62 20.33 -24.16
C GLU A 618 28.48 18.97 -24.88
N GLN A 619 28.57 17.88 -24.13
CA GLN A 619 28.41 16.52 -24.63
C GLN A 619 26.97 16.06 -24.44
N VAL A 620 26.26 15.87 -25.56
CA VAL A 620 24.88 15.36 -25.61
C VAL A 620 24.79 14.14 -26.53
N PRO A 621 23.79 13.25 -26.37
CA PRO A 621 23.64 12.09 -27.23
C PRO A 621 23.55 12.46 -28.73
N ALA A 622 24.10 11.60 -29.58
CA ALA A 622 24.08 11.82 -31.04
C ALA A 622 22.67 11.70 -31.64
N SER A 623 21.77 10.94 -31.00
CA SER A 623 20.37 10.81 -31.36
C SER A 623 19.50 10.76 -30.12
N GLU A 624 18.94 11.90 -29.73
CA GLU A 624 18.06 12.06 -28.57
C GLU A 624 16.58 11.74 -28.92
N ASP A 625 15.69 11.69 -27.93
CA ASP A 625 14.23 11.74 -28.12
C ASP A 625 13.78 13.20 -28.36
N ALA A 626 12.51 13.41 -28.73
CA ALA A 626 11.83 14.72 -28.68
C ALA A 626 11.53 15.18 -27.25
N ILE A 627 11.50 14.25 -26.29
CA ILE A 627 11.55 14.52 -24.85
C ILE A 627 13.00 14.52 -24.36
N ARG A 628 13.31 15.35 -23.37
CA ARG A 628 14.54 15.32 -22.56
C ARG A 628 14.22 15.44 -21.07
N LEU A 629 15.25 15.18 -20.27
CA LEU A 629 15.30 15.49 -18.85
C LEU A 629 15.91 16.88 -18.62
N ALA A 630 15.57 17.50 -17.49
CA ALA A 630 16.09 18.79 -17.09
C ALA A 630 16.18 18.94 -15.56
N PHE A 631 16.88 19.98 -15.13
CA PHE A 631 16.82 20.46 -13.75
C PHE A 631 16.56 21.96 -13.73
N ILE A 632 15.72 22.40 -12.80
CA ILE A 632 15.64 23.79 -12.35
C ILE A 632 16.02 23.87 -10.87
N TYR A 633 16.51 25.03 -10.44
CA TYR A 633 16.91 25.24 -9.05
C TYR A 633 16.68 26.68 -8.61
N GLN A 634 16.68 26.92 -7.30
CA GLN A 634 16.61 28.25 -6.72
C GLN A 634 18.04 28.75 -6.45
N PRO A 635 18.57 29.72 -7.24
CA PRO A 635 19.96 30.18 -7.11
C PRO A 635 20.26 30.92 -5.80
N ALA A 636 19.24 31.21 -4.99
CA ALA A 636 19.39 31.74 -3.64
C ALA A 636 19.58 30.66 -2.55
N LYS A 637 19.34 29.37 -2.88
CA LYS A 637 19.42 28.22 -1.94
C LYS A 637 20.54 27.24 -2.30
N VAL A 638 20.83 27.06 -3.60
CA VAL A 638 21.85 26.12 -4.11
C VAL A 638 22.54 26.66 -5.35
N GLU A 639 23.76 26.17 -5.62
CA GLU A 639 24.47 26.36 -6.89
C GLU A 639 24.87 25.01 -7.54
N PRO A 640 24.90 24.91 -8.89
CA PRO A 640 25.42 23.73 -9.58
C PRO A 640 26.95 23.63 -9.49
N VAL A 641 27.46 22.49 -9.05
CA VAL A 641 28.90 22.19 -9.00
C VAL A 641 29.35 21.66 -10.36
N GLY A 642 29.94 22.53 -11.18
CA GLY A 642 30.40 22.20 -12.52
C GLY A 642 29.27 21.93 -13.51
N ALA A 643 29.63 21.45 -14.71
CA ALA A 643 28.66 21.11 -15.75
C ALA A 643 27.90 19.81 -15.43
N SER A 644 26.64 19.76 -15.86
CA SER A 644 25.82 18.55 -15.83
C SER A 644 26.44 17.41 -16.66
N LYS A 645 25.97 16.18 -16.48
CA LYS A 645 26.43 15.00 -17.24
C LYS A 645 25.24 14.18 -17.73
N ILE A 646 25.35 13.59 -18.92
CA ILE A 646 24.36 12.64 -19.47
C ILE A 646 25.00 11.25 -19.62
N LEU A 647 24.24 10.19 -19.37
CA LEU A 647 24.65 8.80 -19.64
C LEU A 647 24.68 8.52 -21.16
N ILE A 648 25.76 8.93 -21.82
CA ILE A 648 25.96 8.72 -23.26
C ILE A 648 26.56 7.33 -23.53
N GLY A 649 26.06 6.66 -24.58
CA GLY A 649 26.66 5.43 -25.12
C GLY A 649 26.10 4.12 -24.56
N SER A 650 25.13 4.16 -23.65
CA SER A 650 24.40 2.96 -23.25
C SER A 650 23.45 2.50 -24.36
N ALA A 651 23.61 1.24 -24.80
CA ALA A 651 22.74 0.62 -25.80
C ALA A 651 21.33 0.32 -25.26
N ASP A 652 21.09 0.42 -23.96
CA ASP A 652 19.79 0.21 -23.32
C ASP A 652 18.95 1.49 -23.23
N PHE A 653 19.59 2.67 -23.31
CA PHE A 653 18.90 3.95 -23.47
C PHE A 653 18.85 4.42 -24.92
N THR A 654 19.98 4.39 -25.64
CA THR A 654 20.13 5.01 -26.98
C THR A 654 19.03 4.54 -27.94
N GLY A 655 18.18 5.47 -28.38
CA GLY A 655 17.07 5.21 -29.32
C GLY A 655 15.91 4.37 -28.75
N LYS A 656 15.87 4.14 -27.43
CA LYS A 656 14.84 3.34 -26.74
C LYS A 656 14.11 4.13 -25.65
N ALA A 657 14.84 4.93 -24.87
CA ALA A 657 14.35 5.79 -23.80
C ALA A 657 15.23 7.05 -23.67
N ARG A 658 14.94 7.92 -22.70
CA ARG A 658 15.73 9.14 -22.46
C ARG A 658 16.97 8.80 -21.65
N GLU A 659 18.14 9.26 -22.08
CA GLU A 659 19.38 9.10 -21.33
C GLU A 659 19.33 9.89 -20.00
N PRO A 660 19.64 9.26 -18.84
CA PRO A 660 19.70 9.93 -17.54
C PRO A 660 20.59 11.18 -17.51
N LEU A 661 20.14 12.20 -16.77
CA LEU A 661 20.82 13.49 -16.60
C LEU A 661 21.20 13.66 -15.13
N ALA A 662 22.47 13.92 -14.85
CA ALA A 662 23.00 14.16 -13.52
C ALA A 662 23.49 15.60 -13.36
N GLN A 663 23.26 16.19 -12.18
CA GLN A 663 23.87 17.44 -11.73
C GLN A 663 24.24 17.32 -10.25
N GLU A 664 25.44 17.79 -9.91
CA GLU A 664 25.87 17.98 -8.52
C GLU A 664 25.48 19.38 -8.04
N PHE A 665 24.98 19.49 -6.81
CA PHE A 665 24.57 20.76 -6.20
C PHE A 665 25.27 20.97 -4.86
N GLN A 666 25.56 22.23 -4.57
CA GLN A 666 26.08 22.70 -3.29
C GLN A 666 25.06 23.66 -2.67
N ALA A 667 24.79 23.52 -1.37
CA ALA A 667 23.93 24.47 -0.65
C ALA A 667 24.64 25.80 -0.40
N LEU A 668 23.85 26.87 -0.36
CA LEU A 668 24.31 28.21 0.00
C LEU A 668 23.90 28.52 1.45
N ASP A 669 24.80 29.14 2.20
CA ASP A 669 24.50 29.69 3.52
C ASP A 669 23.63 30.96 3.43
N ALA A 670 23.25 31.52 4.58
CA ALA A 670 22.45 32.75 4.67
C ALA A 670 23.12 34.00 4.03
N ASN A 671 24.41 33.95 3.71
CA ASN A 671 25.16 35.01 3.01
C ASN A 671 25.30 34.73 1.51
N GLY A 672 24.72 33.64 0.99
CA GLY A 672 24.85 33.22 -0.39
C GLY A 672 26.18 32.54 -0.72
N LYS A 673 26.90 32.01 0.27
CA LYS A 673 28.18 31.32 0.08
C LYS A 673 28.00 29.80 0.12
N ALA A 674 28.59 29.11 -0.86
CA ALA A 674 28.74 27.66 -0.87
C ALA A 674 29.27 27.10 0.45
N SER A 675 28.50 26.21 1.08
CA SER A 675 28.80 25.62 2.38
C SER A 675 28.16 24.24 2.56
N GLY A 676 28.70 23.41 3.46
CA GLY A 676 28.20 22.08 3.77
C GLY A 676 28.55 20.99 2.74
N LYS A 677 27.82 19.89 2.76
CA LYS A 677 28.00 18.73 1.87
C LYS A 677 27.29 18.93 0.53
N SER A 678 27.99 18.66 -0.57
CA SER A 678 27.37 18.55 -1.89
C SER A 678 26.59 17.25 -2.04
N PHE A 679 25.64 17.21 -2.98
CA PHE A 679 24.89 16.01 -3.35
C PHE A 679 24.66 15.95 -4.87
N VAL A 680 24.54 14.73 -5.41
CA VAL A 680 24.27 14.49 -6.82
C VAL A 680 22.81 14.10 -6.99
N ALA A 681 22.10 14.83 -7.84
CA ALA A 681 20.75 14.49 -8.28
C ALA A 681 20.83 13.93 -9.72
N VAL A 682 20.17 12.80 -9.97
CA VAL A 682 20.10 12.15 -11.28
C VAL A 682 18.64 11.96 -11.68
N ALA A 683 18.16 12.72 -12.65
CA ALA A 683 16.83 12.59 -13.22
C ALA A 683 16.78 11.41 -14.21
N ASN A 684 15.64 10.75 -14.29
CA ASN A 684 15.41 9.55 -15.09
C ASN A 684 14.02 9.59 -15.74
N HIS A 685 13.92 9.06 -16.96
CA HIS A 685 12.63 8.69 -17.55
C HIS A 685 12.83 7.43 -18.40
N PHE A 686 12.55 6.28 -17.80
CA PHE A 686 12.82 4.94 -18.35
C PHE A 686 11.87 4.57 -19.50
N LYS A 687 12.03 3.36 -20.06
CA LYS A 687 11.18 2.91 -21.16
C LYS A 687 9.74 2.66 -20.67
N SER A 688 8.80 3.43 -21.23
CA SER A 688 7.36 3.29 -20.92
C SER A 688 6.76 1.90 -21.19
N LYS A 689 5.86 1.49 -20.28
CA LYS A 689 5.04 0.26 -20.37
C LYS A 689 4.06 0.25 -21.57
N GLY A 690 3.73 1.40 -22.15
CA GLY A 690 2.70 1.53 -23.20
C GLY A 690 3.12 1.15 -24.64
N SER A 691 4.37 0.77 -24.87
CA SER A 691 4.89 0.37 -26.19
C SER A 691 5.87 -0.79 -26.06
N LEU A 692 6.34 -1.41 -27.15
CA LEU A 692 7.39 -2.44 -27.12
C LEU A 692 8.62 -1.99 -27.90
N SER A 693 9.79 -2.04 -27.27
CA SER A 693 11.10 -1.90 -27.93
C SER A 693 11.55 -3.22 -28.57
N ASP A 694 11.18 -4.34 -27.97
CA ASP A 694 11.35 -5.70 -28.48
C ASP A 694 10.02 -6.44 -28.26
N LYS A 695 9.50 -7.16 -29.26
CA LYS A 695 8.22 -7.87 -29.17
C LYS A 695 8.21 -9.02 -28.16
N SER A 696 9.37 -9.47 -27.68
CA SER A 696 9.54 -10.54 -26.70
C SER A 696 9.70 -10.05 -25.25
N ASP A 697 9.66 -8.74 -25.03
CA ASP A 697 9.73 -8.10 -23.71
C ASP A 697 8.34 -7.69 -23.21
N THR A 698 7.42 -8.66 -23.22
CA THR A 698 6.08 -8.59 -22.63
C THR A 698 6.07 -9.31 -21.29
N ASP A 699 5.49 -8.69 -20.27
CA ASP A 699 5.28 -9.27 -18.93
C ASP A 699 3.80 -9.07 -18.55
N VAL A 700 3.18 -10.09 -17.96
CA VAL A 700 1.74 -10.11 -17.62
C VAL A 700 1.42 -9.11 -16.50
N TYR A 701 2.33 -8.95 -15.54
CA TYR A 701 2.12 -8.14 -14.34
C TYR A 701 2.93 -6.84 -14.38
N GLN A 702 4.16 -6.89 -14.87
CA GLN A 702 5.04 -5.71 -14.93
C GLN A 702 4.83 -4.86 -16.19
N GLY A 703 4.09 -5.38 -17.17
CA GLY A 703 3.86 -4.74 -18.47
C GLY A 703 5.07 -4.76 -19.39
N ASN A 704 4.98 -4.06 -20.52
CA ASN A 704 6.02 -4.12 -21.55
C ASN A 704 7.37 -3.56 -21.07
N ASN A 705 8.44 -4.01 -21.72
CA ASN A 705 9.83 -3.59 -21.55
C ASN A 705 10.41 -3.84 -20.15
N ASN A 706 9.91 -4.80 -19.36
CA ASN A 706 10.45 -5.06 -18.04
C ASN A 706 11.95 -5.43 -18.10
N LYS A 707 12.35 -6.36 -18.98
CA LYS A 707 13.76 -6.79 -19.11
C LYS A 707 14.66 -5.64 -19.56
N LEU A 708 14.14 -4.72 -20.38
CA LEU A 708 14.85 -3.49 -20.75
C LEU A 708 14.95 -2.49 -19.59
N ARG A 709 13.89 -2.28 -18.79
CA ARG A 709 13.93 -1.41 -17.60
C ARG A 709 14.95 -1.91 -16.56
N VAL A 710 15.05 -3.22 -16.36
CA VAL A 710 16.10 -3.82 -15.50
C VAL A 710 17.51 -3.52 -16.04
N LYS A 711 17.75 -3.62 -17.35
CA LYS A 711 19.04 -3.24 -17.95
C LYS A 711 19.32 -1.74 -17.86
N GLN A 712 18.29 -0.91 -17.97
CA GLN A 712 18.39 0.55 -17.78
C GLN A 712 18.81 0.89 -16.34
N ALA A 713 18.23 0.22 -15.33
CA ALA A 713 18.66 0.34 -13.93
C ALA A 713 20.14 -0.09 -13.75
N GLN A 714 20.53 -1.24 -14.30
CA GLN A 714 21.92 -1.72 -14.22
C GLN A 714 22.92 -0.77 -14.90
N ALA A 715 22.58 -0.20 -16.06
CA ALA A 715 23.41 0.76 -16.77
C ALA A 715 23.51 2.12 -16.05
N LEU A 716 22.42 2.56 -15.42
CA LEU A 716 22.37 3.75 -14.57
C LEU A 716 23.30 3.58 -13.36
N LEU A 717 23.15 2.49 -12.60
CA LEU A 717 23.94 2.18 -11.41
C LEU A 717 25.45 2.13 -11.74
N ALA A 718 25.84 1.38 -12.77
CA ALA A 718 27.23 1.26 -13.21
C ALA A 718 27.83 2.61 -13.69
N TRP A 719 27.01 3.52 -14.17
CA TRP A 719 27.44 4.87 -14.55
C TRP A 719 27.64 5.77 -13.33
N VAL A 720 26.68 5.82 -12.39
CA VAL A 720 26.79 6.70 -11.22
C VAL A 720 27.85 6.23 -10.23
N GLU A 721 28.03 4.91 -10.05
CA GLU A 721 29.12 4.32 -9.26
C GLU A 721 30.50 4.74 -9.80
N LYS A 722 30.63 4.90 -11.12
CA LYS A 722 31.88 5.31 -11.78
C LYS A 722 32.10 6.81 -11.77
N GLU A 723 31.08 7.59 -12.11
CA GLU A 723 31.21 9.05 -12.32
C GLU A 723 31.11 9.87 -11.04
N PHE A 724 30.47 9.33 -10.00
CA PHE A 724 30.17 10.01 -8.73
C PHE A 724 30.54 9.16 -7.50
N ALA A 725 31.55 8.29 -7.64
CA ALA A 725 32.07 7.44 -6.56
C ALA A 725 32.30 8.22 -5.26
N GLY A 726 31.77 7.70 -4.14
CA GLY A 726 31.96 8.31 -2.82
C GLY A 726 31.18 9.62 -2.60
N LYS A 727 30.10 9.86 -3.36
CA LYS A 727 29.20 11.00 -3.14
C LYS A 727 27.80 10.56 -2.66
N PRO A 728 27.06 11.44 -1.97
CA PRO A 728 25.61 11.33 -1.83
C PRO A 728 24.95 11.37 -3.21
N ILE A 729 24.22 10.31 -3.58
CA ILE A 729 23.53 10.19 -4.89
C ILE A 729 22.04 9.91 -4.68
N PHE A 730 21.21 10.76 -5.29
CA PHE A 730 19.78 10.56 -5.46
C PHE A 730 19.47 10.21 -6.92
N LEU A 731 18.80 9.08 -7.15
CA LEU A 731 18.22 8.70 -8.43
C LEU A 731 16.73 9.02 -8.35
N LEU A 732 16.24 9.94 -9.18
CA LEU A 732 14.86 10.41 -9.15
C LEU A 732 14.23 10.41 -10.55
N GLY A 733 12.90 10.45 -10.60
CA GLY A 733 12.14 10.52 -11.85
C GLY A 733 11.24 9.31 -12.09
N ASP A 734 10.67 9.28 -13.29
CA ASP A 734 9.77 8.23 -13.75
C ASP A 734 10.56 6.98 -14.19
N PHE A 735 10.59 5.96 -13.34
CA PHE A 735 11.23 4.68 -13.66
C PHE A 735 10.32 3.75 -14.49
N ASN A 736 9.07 4.16 -14.74
CA ASN A 736 8.02 3.38 -15.41
C ASN A 736 7.93 1.96 -14.84
N ALA A 737 8.14 1.79 -13.54
CA ALA A 737 8.14 0.54 -12.81
C ALA A 737 7.50 0.78 -11.45
N TYR A 738 6.69 -0.16 -10.94
CA TYR A 738 6.07 -0.02 -9.62
C TYR A 738 7.05 -0.43 -8.49
N SER A 739 6.79 -0.03 -7.24
CA SER A 739 7.78 -0.14 -6.13
C SER A 739 8.35 -1.55 -5.89
N ALA A 740 7.59 -2.62 -6.18
CA ALA A 740 8.05 -4.00 -6.02
C ALA A 740 8.52 -4.66 -7.34
N GLU A 741 8.57 -3.93 -8.46
CA GLU A 741 9.03 -4.44 -9.76
C GLU A 741 10.55 -4.56 -9.86
N ASP A 742 10.98 -5.48 -10.74
CA ASP A 742 12.39 -5.86 -10.90
C ASP A 742 13.36 -4.69 -11.12
N PRO A 743 13.03 -3.59 -11.85
CA PRO A 743 13.93 -2.46 -12.03
C PRO A 743 14.21 -1.70 -10.73
N ILE A 744 13.20 -1.56 -9.85
CA ILE A 744 13.33 -0.89 -8.55
C ILE A 744 14.11 -1.79 -7.59
N LEU A 745 13.76 -3.08 -7.53
CA LEU A 745 14.48 -4.05 -6.70
C LEU A 745 15.94 -4.23 -7.13
N ALA A 746 16.26 -4.13 -8.42
CA ALA A 746 17.65 -4.16 -8.89
C ALA A 746 18.51 -2.98 -8.39
N MET A 747 17.89 -1.84 -8.04
CA MET A 747 18.55 -0.72 -7.36
C MET A 747 18.61 -0.95 -5.83
N ALA A 748 17.56 -1.51 -5.24
CA ALA A 748 17.53 -1.89 -3.82
C ALA A 748 18.61 -2.92 -3.47
N ASP A 749 18.81 -3.94 -4.32
CA ASP A 749 19.88 -4.95 -4.21
C ASP A 749 21.31 -4.33 -4.30
N LYS A 750 21.42 -3.05 -4.68
CA LYS A 750 22.67 -2.26 -4.68
C LYS A 750 22.75 -1.24 -3.54
N GLY A 751 21.86 -1.31 -2.55
CA GLY A 751 21.89 -0.44 -1.38
C GLY A 751 21.32 0.95 -1.62
N TYR A 752 20.46 1.12 -2.64
CA TYR A 752 19.63 2.32 -2.79
C TYR A 752 18.29 2.13 -2.07
N THR A 753 17.90 3.11 -1.26
CA THR A 753 16.62 3.11 -0.52
C THR A 753 15.64 4.05 -1.23
N ASP A 754 14.48 3.55 -1.66
CA ASP A 754 13.40 4.41 -2.14
C ASP A 754 12.79 5.18 -0.96
N LEU A 755 12.73 6.50 -1.10
CA LEU A 755 12.32 7.42 -0.04
C LEU A 755 10.80 7.63 0.00
N ALA A 756 10.09 7.43 -1.12
CA ALA A 756 8.64 7.64 -1.16
C ALA A 756 7.90 6.66 -0.22
N PRO A 757 8.08 5.32 -0.31
CA PRO A 757 7.49 4.38 0.64
C PRO A 757 7.98 4.56 2.09
N LYS A 758 9.15 5.19 2.29
CA LYS A 758 9.72 5.41 3.62
C LYS A 758 9.03 6.54 4.40
N PHE A 759 8.62 7.61 3.73
CA PHE A 759 8.00 8.78 4.37
C PHE A 759 6.51 8.94 4.07
N ALA A 760 6.03 8.39 2.96
CA ALA A 760 4.65 8.51 2.50
C ALA A 760 4.06 7.12 2.10
N PRO A 761 4.08 6.10 2.98
CA PRO A 761 3.71 4.72 2.64
C PRO A 761 2.26 4.54 2.15
N GLU A 762 1.36 5.46 2.52
CA GLU A 762 -0.05 5.44 2.13
C GLU A 762 -0.34 6.20 0.83
N LYS A 763 0.63 6.96 0.29
CA LYS A 763 0.48 7.78 -0.94
C LYS A 763 1.12 7.12 -2.16
N GLN A 764 0.64 7.46 -3.35
CA GLN A 764 1.07 6.86 -4.62
C GLN A 764 1.24 7.94 -5.69
N THR A 765 2.19 7.76 -6.62
CA THR A 765 2.48 8.79 -7.64
C THR A 765 1.66 8.68 -8.93
N TYR A 766 0.91 7.58 -9.12
CA TYR A 766 0.21 7.30 -10.37
C TYR A 766 -1.07 6.46 -10.19
N GLN A 767 -2.03 6.62 -11.10
CA GLN A 767 -3.26 5.84 -11.13
C GLN A 767 -3.51 5.26 -12.54
N PHE A 768 -3.69 3.95 -12.65
CA PHE A 768 -3.99 3.29 -13.92
C PHE A 768 -5.04 2.18 -13.77
N SER A 769 -6.03 2.15 -14.67
CA SER A 769 -7.06 1.10 -14.72
C SER A 769 -7.82 0.85 -13.40
N ALA A 770 -8.05 1.91 -12.62
CA ALA A 770 -8.65 1.91 -11.27
C ALA A 770 -7.71 1.55 -10.11
N TYR A 771 -6.42 1.32 -10.36
CA TYR A 771 -5.45 0.93 -9.34
C TYR A 771 -4.42 2.03 -9.07
N GLN A 772 -4.10 2.24 -7.80
CA GLN A 772 -3.13 3.21 -7.29
C GLN A 772 -1.76 2.55 -7.03
N GLY A 773 -0.68 3.16 -7.51
CA GLY A 773 0.71 2.70 -7.34
C GLY A 773 1.72 3.77 -7.76
N SER A 774 3.00 3.62 -7.41
CA SER A 774 4.02 4.64 -7.73
C SER A 774 4.87 4.26 -8.94
N LEU A 775 5.03 5.17 -9.92
CA LEU A 775 5.99 5.00 -11.04
C LEU A 775 7.19 5.94 -10.94
N ASP A 776 7.01 7.07 -10.27
CA ASP A 776 8.06 8.00 -9.88
C ASP A 776 8.62 7.57 -8.52
N HIS A 777 9.95 7.67 -8.38
CA HIS A 777 10.66 7.30 -7.16
C HIS A 777 11.74 8.34 -6.85
N VAL A 778 12.23 8.33 -5.61
CA VAL A 778 13.50 8.99 -5.26
C VAL A 778 14.32 8.00 -4.45
N LEU A 779 15.29 7.35 -5.10
CA LEU A 779 16.16 6.35 -4.48
C LEU A 779 17.48 6.98 -4.05
N ALA A 780 17.83 6.86 -2.77
CA ALA A 780 19.06 7.39 -2.19
C ALA A 780 20.07 6.26 -1.90
N ASN A 781 21.34 6.43 -2.28
CA ASN A 781 22.42 5.61 -1.70
C ASN A 781 22.60 5.96 -0.20
N GLN A 782 23.32 5.12 0.56
CA GLN A 782 23.49 5.37 2.00
C GLN A 782 23.98 6.80 2.34
N MET A 783 24.95 7.32 1.59
CA MET A 783 25.49 8.67 1.81
C MET A 783 24.47 9.79 1.55
N ALA A 784 23.51 9.56 0.65
CA ALA A 784 22.37 10.44 0.43
C ALA A 784 21.29 10.26 1.50
N LEU A 785 21.03 9.03 1.91
CA LEU A 785 20.07 8.70 2.97
C LEU A 785 20.43 9.39 4.29
N ASP A 786 21.73 9.48 4.61
CA ASP A 786 22.28 10.18 5.78
C ASP A 786 22.02 11.70 5.77
N LEU A 787 21.64 12.28 4.62
CA LEU A 787 21.26 13.70 4.48
C LEU A 787 19.75 13.92 4.58
N VAL A 788 18.92 12.87 4.47
CA VAL A 788 17.47 13.02 4.39
C VAL A 788 16.86 13.21 5.78
N VAL A 789 16.13 14.31 5.96
CA VAL A 789 15.40 14.62 7.21
C VAL A 789 13.88 14.52 7.09
N GLY A 790 13.38 14.24 5.89
CA GLY A 790 11.97 13.94 5.62
C GLY A 790 11.67 13.92 4.13
N GLY A 791 10.44 13.58 3.77
CA GLY A 791 9.94 13.66 2.40
C GLY A 791 8.42 13.42 2.37
N ASP A 792 7.80 13.71 1.23
CA ASP A 792 6.38 13.44 1.02
C ASP A 792 6.05 13.40 -0.49
N ILE A 793 4.91 12.80 -0.83
CA ILE A 793 4.27 12.90 -2.15
C ILE A 793 3.20 14.00 -2.06
N TRP A 794 3.12 14.88 -3.06
CA TRP A 794 2.06 15.90 -3.10
C TRP A 794 0.94 15.44 -4.03
N ASP A 795 -0.14 14.89 -3.46
CA ASP A 795 -1.24 14.28 -4.21
C ASP A 795 -2.13 15.36 -4.87
N ILE A 796 -1.74 15.78 -6.06
CA ILE A 796 -2.37 16.84 -6.87
C ILE A 796 -2.82 16.38 -8.25
N ASN A 797 -2.44 15.20 -8.73
CA ASN A 797 -2.56 14.78 -10.13
C ASN A 797 -3.17 13.38 -10.31
N ALA A 798 -2.61 12.33 -9.70
CA ALA A 798 -3.06 10.95 -9.88
C ALA A 798 -4.50 10.75 -9.37
N ASP A 799 -4.81 11.38 -8.23
CA ASP A 799 -6.14 11.39 -7.63
C ASP A 799 -7.15 12.27 -8.35
N GLU A 800 -6.73 13.19 -9.20
CA GLU A 800 -7.63 14.18 -9.81
C GLU A 800 -8.25 13.64 -11.11
N PRO A 801 -9.56 13.87 -11.34
CA PRO A 801 -10.21 13.51 -12.59
C PRO A 801 -9.51 14.08 -13.84
N LEU A 802 -9.31 13.23 -14.85
CA LEU A 802 -8.73 13.61 -16.16
C LEU A 802 -9.47 14.77 -16.85
N ALA A 803 -10.74 15.00 -16.51
CA ALA A 803 -11.52 16.13 -16.99
C ALA A 803 -10.91 17.50 -16.63
N PHE A 804 -10.12 17.57 -15.55
CA PHE A 804 -9.51 18.80 -15.03
C PHE A 804 -8.20 19.18 -15.72
N GLU A 805 -7.65 18.26 -16.50
CA GLU A 805 -6.43 18.46 -17.26
C GLU A 805 -6.68 19.40 -18.45
N TYR A 806 -5.71 20.25 -18.79
CA TYR A 806 -5.82 21.15 -19.94
C TYR A 806 -6.16 20.39 -21.25
N SER A 807 -5.72 19.13 -21.35
CA SER A 807 -5.89 18.27 -22.52
C SER A 807 -7.33 17.78 -22.76
N ARG A 808 -8.26 18.06 -21.84
CA ARG A 808 -9.71 17.80 -21.98
C ARG A 808 -10.55 19.07 -21.95
N TYR A 809 -9.91 20.24 -22.02
CA TYR A 809 -10.61 21.53 -22.01
C TYR A 809 -11.68 21.60 -23.11
N ASN A 810 -12.90 22.01 -22.73
CA ASN A 810 -14.06 22.13 -23.63
C ASN A 810 -14.55 20.81 -24.28
N TYR A 811 -14.23 19.65 -23.70
CA TYR A 811 -14.81 18.36 -24.12
C TYR A 811 -16.26 18.17 -23.66
N ASN A 812 -16.73 18.94 -22.67
CA ASN A 812 -18.11 18.94 -22.20
C ASN A 812 -18.63 20.38 -22.05
N VAL A 813 -19.95 20.60 -22.02
CA VAL A 813 -20.52 21.95 -21.73
C VAL A 813 -20.11 22.50 -20.36
N LYS A 814 -19.82 21.64 -19.38
CA LYS A 814 -19.39 21.99 -18.03
C LYS A 814 -17.95 22.53 -17.93
N TYR A 815 -17.24 22.71 -19.05
CA TYR A 815 -15.79 23.03 -19.11
C TYR A 815 -15.28 24.21 -18.25
N LYS A 816 -16.13 25.15 -17.84
CA LYS A 816 -15.75 26.25 -16.92
C LYS A 816 -15.70 25.84 -15.45
N GLU A 817 -16.38 24.75 -15.11
CA GLU A 817 -16.41 24.11 -13.78
C GLU A 817 -15.52 22.84 -13.77
N LEU A 818 -14.93 22.50 -14.92
CA LEU A 818 -13.97 21.41 -15.09
C LEU A 818 -12.55 21.92 -15.38
N TYR A 819 -12.24 23.21 -15.25
CA TYR A 819 -10.87 23.70 -15.44
C TYR A 819 -10.61 24.97 -14.64
N ASP A 820 -9.47 25.01 -13.97
CA ASP A 820 -8.93 26.16 -13.25
C ASP A 820 -7.41 26.31 -13.55
N THR A 821 -6.74 27.28 -12.94
CA THR A 821 -5.28 27.46 -13.03
C THR A 821 -4.54 27.04 -11.76
N THR A 822 -5.14 26.16 -10.94
CA THR A 822 -4.48 25.63 -9.73
C THR A 822 -3.48 24.53 -10.10
N ALA A 823 -2.63 24.12 -9.14
CA ALA A 823 -1.68 23.02 -9.30
C ALA A 823 -2.34 21.66 -9.63
N PHE A 824 -3.62 21.49 -9.27
CA PHE A 824 -4.33 20.21 -9.37
C PHE A 824 -4.60 19.80 -10.81
N ARG A 825 -4.29 18.55 -11.17
CA ARG A 825 -4.28 18.02 -12.55
C ARG A 825 -3.44 18.89 -13.50
N SER A 826 -2.26 19.30 -13.04
CA SER A 826 -1.19 19.88 -13.85
C SER A 826 -0.44 18.83 -14.67
N SER A 827 -0.44 17.57 -14.19
CA SER A 827 0.14 16.39 -14.83
C SER A 827 -0.75 15.16 -14.60
N ASP A 828 -0.32 14.00 -15.07
CA ASP A 828 -0.82 12.66 -14.70
C ASP A 828 0.00 11.96 -13.61
N HIS A 829 1.15 12.53 -13.23
CA HIS A 829 2.06 12.05 -12.17
C HIS A 829 2.14 13.03 -10.99
N ASP A 830 2.24 12.53 -9.76
CA ASP A 830 2.41 13.36 -8.56
C ASP A 830 3.88 13.62 -8.18
N PRO A 831 4.26 14.87 -7.86
CA PRO A 831 5.64 15.20 -7.52
C PRO A 831 6.01 14.72 -6.12
N ILE A 832 7.21 14.13 -6.02
CA ILE A 832 7.84 13.75 -4.74
C ILE A 832 8.77 14.86 -4.31
N LYS A 833 8.73 15.27 -3.04
CA LYS A 833 9.67 16.25 -2.45
C LYS A 833 10.36 15.66 -1.24
N ILE A 834 11.70 15.71 -1.25
CA ILE A 834 12.58 15.25 -0.18
C ILE A 834 13.26 16.46 0.46
N SER A 835 13.31 16.47 1.80
CA SER A 835 13.98 17.48 2.62
C SER A 835 15.37 17.01 3.02
N LEU A 836 16.39 17.83 2.77
CA LEU A 836 17.80 17.51 2.95
C LEU A 836 18.46 18.44 3.95
N LYS A 837 19.21 17.87 4.90
CA LYS A 837 20.12 18.60 5.78
C LYS A 837 21.55 18.39 5.30
N VAL A 838 22.15 19.47 4.85
CA VAL A 838 23.43 19.51 4.10
C VAL A 838 24.38 20.57 4.60
N LEU A 839 23.88 21.64 5.23
CA LEU A 839 24.73 22.64 5.86
C LEU A 839 25.30 22.06 7.16
N GLU A 840 26.59 22.27 7.36
CA GLU A 840 27.23 21.97 8.63
C GLU A 840 26.92 23.10 9.61
N ASN A 841 26.55 22.74 10.84
CA ASN A 841 26.42 23.70 11.93
C ASN A 841 27.81 24.29 12.24
N VAL A 842 28.18 25.37 11.57
CA VAL A 842 29.22 26.26 12.08
C VAL A 842 28.57 27.07 13.20
N GLU A 843 28.50 26.49 14.40
CA GLU A 843 28.41 27.31 15.59
C GLU A 843 29.64 28.24 15.59
N PRO A 844 29.46 29.57 15.70
CA PRO A 844 30.59 30.42 16.02
C PRO A 844 31.12 29.94 17.38
N GLU A 845 32.42 29.61 17.45
CA GLU A 845 33.03 29.13 18.69
C GLU A 845 32.64 30.06 19.84
N ALA A 846 31.95 29.50 20.83
CA ALA A 846 31.49 30.28 21.97
C ALA A 846 32.71 30.91 22.64
N PRO A 847 32.72 32.23 22.89
CA PRO A 847 33.87 32.91 23.49
C PRO A 847 34.36 32.17 24.74
N VAL A 848 35.60 31.70 24.71
CA VAL A 848 36.08 30.77 25.73
C VAL A 848 36.12 31.48 27.08
N THR A 849 35.51 30.88 28.09
CA THR A 849 35.50 31.44 29.44
C THR A 849 36.64 30.81 30.23
N PRO A 850 37.67 31.59 30.64
CA PRO A 850 38.69 31.09 31.56
C PRO A 850 38.06 30.48 32.82
N LYS A 851 38.54 29.31 33.20
CA LYS A 851 38.15 28.68 34.46
C LYS A 851 39.05 29.21 35.57
N ALA A 852 38.46 29.63 36.68
CA ALA A 852 39.21 30.03 37.85
C ALA A 852 40.15 28.89 38.31
N PRO A 853 41.47 29.15 38.49
CA PRO A 853 42.35 28.22 39.18
C PRO A 853 41.87 28.00 40.61
N THR A 854 42.17 26.83 41.17
CA THR A 854 41.71 26.44 42.51
C THR A 854 42.89 26.17 43.42
N MET A 855 42.90 26.80 44.60
CA MET A 855 43.92 26.55 45.63
C MET A 855 43.43 25.47 46.60
N ASP A 856 44.24 24.45 46.85
CA ASP A 856 43.96 23.46 47.88
C ASP A 856 44.27 23.97 49.30
N GLY A 857 43.89 23.20 50.31
CA GLY A 857 44.14 23.53 51.72
C GLY A 857 45.63 23.49 52.14
N ALA A 858 46.54 23.09 51.25
CA ALA A 858 47.98 23.10 51.46
C ALA A 858 48.68 24.30 50.78
N GLY A 859 47.95 25.10 49.99
CA GLY A 859 48.47 26.26 49.26
C GLY A 859 48.89 25.97 47.82
N MET A 860 48.54 24.82 47.25
CA MET A 860 48.83 24.51 45.84
C MET A 860 47.68 25.00 44.95
N VAL A 861 47.96 25.98 44.09
CA VAL A 861 47.04 26.46 43.06
C VAL A 861 47.12 25.54 41.85
N THR A 862 46.04 24.82 41.56
CA THR A 862 45.88 24.02 40.35
C THR A 862 45.43 24.91 39.21
N ILE A 863 46.26 24.98 38.17
CA ILE A 863 45.97 25.71 36.92
C ILE A 863 45.12 24.81 36.03
N PRO A 864 43.90 25.23 35.65
CA PRO A 864 43.01 24.40 34.84
C PRO A 864 43.45 24.44 33.38
N THR A 865 43.45 23.30 32.72
CA THR A 865 43.56 23.26 31.26
C THR A 865 42.21 23.64 30.67
N VAL A 866 42.15 24.78 29.98
CA VAL A 866 41.00 25.21 29.17
C VAL A 866 41.51 25.46 27.77
N GLU A 867 40.92 24.78 26.79
CA GLU A 867 41.28 24.97 25.38
C GLU A 867 41.04 26.42 24.97
N GLY A 868 41.96 27.00 24.20
CA GLY A 868 41.92 28.42 23.85
C GLY A 868 42.33 29.41 24.94
N VAL A 869 42.77 28.97 26.13
CA VAL A 869 43.18 29.87 27.24
C VAL A 869 44.59 29.58 27.75
N VAL A 870 45.41 30.62 27.84
CA VAL A 870 46.77 30.59 28.39
C VAL A 870 46.78 31.23 29.78
N TYR A 871 47.27 30.50 30.79
CA TYR A 871 47.38 31.00 32.17
C TYR A 871 48.82 31.41 32.49
N LYS A 872 48.97 32.55 33.18
CA LYS A 872 50.26 33.15 33.52
C LYS A 872 50.37 33.55 34.99
N VAL A 873 51.59 33.57 35.52
CA VAL A 873 51.94 34.19 36.81
C VAL A 873 53.05 35.21 36.53
N GLY A 874 52.70 36.49 36.56
CA GLY A 874 53.51 37.53 35.93
C GLY A 874 53.64 37.27 34.43
N ASP A 875 54.85 37.41 33.86
CA ASP A 875 55.10 37.18 32.44
C ASP A 875 55.26 35.68 32.06
N ARG A 876 55.20 34.77 33.04
CA ARG A 876 55.48 33.34 32.83
C ARG A 876 54.20 32.53 32.69
N GLU A 877 54.09 31.78 31.60
CA GLU A 877 53.07 30.75 31.41
C GLU A 877 53.24 29.60 32.42
N VAL A 878 52.10 29.14 32.95
CA VAL A 878 52.03 28.10 33.99
C VAL A 878 51.01 27.02 33.61
N THR A 879 51.33 25.78 33.93
CA THR A 879 50.47 24.60 33.75
C THR A 879 50.68 23.64 34.92
N GLY A 880 49.66 22.84 35.26
CA GLY A 880 49.73 21.94 36.42
C GLY A 880 49.49 22.67 37.73
N THR A 881 50.48 22.75 38.61
CA THR A 881 50.32 23.34 39.96
C THR A 881 51.37 24.41 40.29
N VAL A 882 50.98 25.42 41.06
CA VAL A 882 51.81 26.54 41.53
C VAL A 882 51.70 26.64 43.06
N GLU A 883 52.83 26.58 43.77
CA GLU A 883 52.87 26.67 45.23
C GLU A 883 52.72 28.14 45.72
N VAL A 884 51.78 28.38 46.64
CA VAL A 884 51.56 29.64 47.34
C VAL A 884 51.90 29.45 48.82
N LYS A 885 52.91 30.17 49.30
CA LYS A 885 53.40 29.99 50.68
C LYS A 885 52.52 30.72 51.71
N PRO A 886 52.45 30.26 52.97
CA PRO A 886 51.74 30.96 54.03
C PRO A 886 52.14 32.44 54.14
N GLY A 887 51.16 33.34 54.03
CA GLY A 887 51.40 34.79 54.03
C GLY A 887 51.88 35.39 52.70
N GLN A 888 51.97 34.62 51.62
CA GLN A 888 52.23 35.09 50.25
C GLN A 888 50.92 35.20 49.47
N THR A 889 50.84 36.19 48.56
CA THR A 889 49.82 36.26 47.51
C THR A 889 50.44 35.92 46.16
N VAL A 890 49.76 35.13 45.33
CA VAL A 890 50.11 34.84 43.94
C VAL A 890 48.92 35.16 43.04
N THR A 891 49.13 36.03 42.07
CA THR A 891 48.14 36.34 41.03
C THR A 891 48.34 35.41 39.83
N VAL A 892 47.29 34.70 39.43
CA VAL A 892 47.24 34.00 38.14
C VAL A 892 46.37 34.81 37.20
N THR A 893 46.83 35.09 35.98
CA THR A 893 46.05 35.75 34.92
C THR A 893 45.74 34.80 33.77
N ALA A 894 44.69 35.10 33.01
CA ALA A 894 44.28 34.34 31.81
C ALA A 894 44.20 35.24 30.57
N GLU A 895 44.77 34.75 29.47
CA GLU A 895 44.79 35.39 28.15
C GLU A 895 44.29 34.40 27.09
N PRO A 896 43.73 34.86 25.96
CA PRO A 896 43.37 33.95 24.87
C PRO A 896 44.61 33.36 24.21
N ALA A 897 44.53 32.10 23.80
CA ALA A 897 45.49 31.51 22.87
C ALA A 897 45.30 32.07 21.45
N GLU A 898 46.29 31.89 20.58
CA GLU A 898 46.21 32.32 19.19
C GLU A 898 45.01 31.66 18.47
N GLY A 899 44.13 32.48 17.91
CA GLY A 899 42.88 32.04 17.25
C GLY A 899 41.61 32.15 18.10
N PHE A 900 41.70 32.34 19.41
CA PHE A 900 40.56 32.36 20.33
C PHE A 900 40.22 33.77 20.86
N GLU A 901 38.98 33.98 21.29
CA GLU A 901 38.56 35.17 22.04
C GLU A 901 37.97 34.79 23.41
N LEU A 902 38.33 35.53 24.46
CA LEU A 902 37.77 35.31 25.81
C LEU A 902 36.40 35.95 25.94
N ALA A 903 35.47 35.29 26.62
CA ALA A 903 34.13 35.82 26.89
C ALA A 903 34.12 37.23 27.51
N ALA A 904 33.18 38.05 27.03
CA ALA A 904 33.02 39.43 27.49
C ALA A 904 32.60 39.47 28.96
N GLY A 905 33.38 40.15 29.80
CA GLY A 905 33.16 40.20 31.25
C GLY A 905 33.66 38.98 32.02
N ALA A 906 34.26 37.97 31.37
CA ALA A 906 34.88 36.86 32.08
C ALA A 906 36.03 37.34 32.99
N GLU A 907 36.18 36.67 34.12
CA GLU A 907 37.29 36.91 35.05
C GLU A 907 38.62 36.43 34.42
N LYS A 908 39.67 37.26 34.54
CA LYS A 908 40.97 37.04 33.88
C LYS A 908 42.15 37.12 34.84
N SER A 909 41.88 37.20 36.15
CA SER A 909 42.88 37.41 37.19
C SER A 909 42.35 36.92 38.53
N TRP A 910 43.08 36.05 39.21
CA TRP A 910 42.72 35.51 40.53
C TRP A 910 43.90 35.61 41.48
N ASP A 911 43.66 36.19 42.66
CA ASP A 911 44.66 36.33 43.73
C ASP A 911 44.51 35.23 44.78
N PHE A 912 45.50 34.36 44.89
CA PHE A 912 45.53 33.27 45.86
C PHE A 912 46.41 33.63 47.05
N THR A 913 45.86 33.58 48.27
CA THR A 913 46.58 33.88 49.52
C THR A 913 46.27 32.85 50.59
N VAL A 914 47.30 32.17 51.11
CA VAL A 914 47.13 31.20 52.19
C VAL A 914 47.08 31.91 53.55
N LYS A 915 45.90 31.91 54.18
CA LYS A 915 45.67 32.31 55.59
C LYS A 915 45.73 31.08 56.51
N ALA A 916 46.08 31.30 57.78
CA ALA A 916 46.03 30.24 58.80
C ALA A 916 44.57 29.77 59.03
N PRO A 917 44.32 28.46 59.24
CA PRO A 917 42.98 27.89 59.08
C PRO A 917 42.12 27.91 60.36
N GLU A 918 40.81 28.11 60.17
CA GLU A 918 39.73 27.70 61.07
C GLU A 918 38.54 27.16 60.22
N PRO A 919 37.58 26.41 60.81
CA PRO A 919 36.78 25.41 60.09
C PRO A 919 35.63 25.96 59.23
N GLY A 920 35.19 25.15 58.26
CA GLY A 920 34.16 25.51 57.27
C GLY A 920 32.70 25.40 57.77
N PRO A 921 31.75 26.01 57.03
CA PRO A 921 30.33 26.04 57.38
C PRO A 921 29.52 24.83 56.88
N ASP A 922 28.37 24.63 57.52
CA ASP A 922 27.32 23.64 57.21
C ASP A 922 26.54 23.94 55.91
N PRO A 923 25.79 22.95 55.35
CA PRO A 923 24.99 23.11 54.13
C PRO A 923 23.79 24.06 54.26
N GLU A 924 23.39 24.66 53.14
CA GLU A 924 22.16 25.48 53.03
C GLU A 924 20.87 24.61 52.95
N PRO A 925 19.70 25.16 53.30
CA PRO A 925 18.54 24.39 53.75
C PRO A 925 17.62 23.87 52.63
N GLU A 926 16.83 22.86 52.99
CA GLU A 926 15.71 22.35 52.20
C GLU A 926 14.58 23.40 52.02
N PRO A 927 13.85 23.40 50.89
CA PRO A 927 12.68 24.26 50.70
C PRO A 927 11.50 23.81 51.58
N GLU A 928 10.73 24.76 52.13
CA GLU A 928 9.62 24.43 53.04
C GLU A 928 8.43 23.74 52.33
N PRO A 929 7.78 22.76 53.00
CA PRO A 929 6.64 22.04 52.42
C PRO A 929 5.36 22.88 52.43
N GLY A 930 4.61 22.86 51.32
CA GLY A 930 3.19 23.25 51.32
C GLY A 930 2.66 24.10 50.16
N GLN A 931 3.49 24.49 49.19
CA GLN A 931 3.00 25.15 47.96
C GLN A 931 3.50 24.42 46.71
N CYS A 932 2.59 23.68 46.07
CA CYS A 932 2.81 23.17 44.72
C CYS A 932 2.74 24.35 43.75
N VAL A 933 3.90 24.93 43.44
CA VAL A 933 4.06 26.02 42.46
C VAL A 933 4.73 25.44 41.23
N VAL A 934 3.95 25.31 40.15
CA VAL A 934 4.49 24.92 38.84
C VAL A 934 5.51 25.97 38.40
N MET A 935 6.69 25.53 37.94
CA MET A 935 7.75 26.40 37.47
C MET A 935 7.31 27.22 36.24
N ASP A 936 7.94 28.36 36.00
CA ASP A 936 7.71 29.10 34.74
C ASP A 936 8.17 28.24 33.55
N ARG A 937 7.27 28.05 32.58
CA ARG A 937 7.54 27.22 31.41
C ARG A 937 8.63 27.85 30.53
N PRO A 938 9.66 27.11 30.10
CA PRO A 938 10.69 27.61 29.18
C PRO A 938 10.10 28.20 27.89
N ALA A 939 10.75 29.24 27.37
CA ALA A 939 10.24 30.00 26.22
C ALA A 939 10.23 29.23 24.89
N ALA A 940 10.96 28.11 24.81
CA ALA A 940 10.99 27.22 23.65
C ALA A 940 11.25 25.77 24.10
N PRO A 941 10.48 24.78 23.58
CA PRO A 941 10.81 23.36 23.69
C PRO A 941 12.19 23.01 23.14
N SER A 942 12.80 21.98 23.71
CA SER A 942 13.96 21.29 23.15
C SER A 942 13.61 20.58 21.84
N ARG A 943 14.66 20.12 21.14
CA ARG A 943 14.51 19.33 19.92
C ARG A 943 14.18 17.89 20.28
N ALA A 944 13.19 17.34 19.58
CA ALA A 944 12.83 15.93 19.64
C ALA A 944 14.01 15.05 19.17
N THR A 945 14.44 14.10 20.01
CA THR A 945 15.59 13.20 19.77
C THR A 945 15.19 11.74 19.58
N GLY A 946 14.00 11.33 20.03
CA GLY A 946 13.53 9.94 20.07
C GLY A 946 14.25 9.06 21.09
N VAL A 947 15.10 9.63 21.96
CA VAL A 947 15.82 8.88 23.00
C VAL A 947 14.91 8.71 24.22
N LEU A 948 14.80 7.48 24.73
CA LEU A 948 14.00 7.17 25.92
C LEU A 948 14.53 7.98 27.12
N GLY A 949 13.64 8.73 27.77
CA GLY A 949 13.96 9.57 28.93
C GLY A 949 14.51 10.96 28.62
N ASP A 950 14.84 11.28 27.36
CA ASP A 950 15.38 12.60 26.99
C ASP A 950 14.26 13.63 26.82
N ALA A 951 14.15 14.55 27.79
CA ALA A 951 13.18 15.64 27.79
C ALA A 951 13.83 17.01 27.50
N THR A 952 15.15 17.14 27.62
CA THR A 952 15.88 18.40 27.38
C THR A 952 16.57 18.48 26.01
N GLY A 953 16.53 17.42 25.22
CA GLY A 953 17.07 17.31 23.87
C GLY A 953 18.60 17.14 23.84
N ASP A 954 19.21 16.76 24.96
CA ASP A 954 20.66 16.58 25.10
C ASP A 954 21.12 15.12 24.87
N LYS A 955 20.16 14.21 24.64
CA LYS A 955 20.30 12.74 24.48
C LYS A 955 20.66 11.97 25.74
N LEU A 956 20.64 12.61 26.90
CA LEU A 956 20.74 11.94 28.18
C LEU A 956 19.33 11.79 28.76
N ALA A 957 19.14 10.75 29.58
CA ALA A 957 17.91 10.59 30.32
C ALA A 957 17.82 11.65 31.42
N ASP A 958 16.72 12.38 31.42
CA ASP A 958 16.23 13.21 32.51
C ASP A 958 15.41 12.35 33.50
N LEU A 959 14.80 12.95 34.52
CA LEU A 959 13.97 12.24 35.49
C LEU A 959 12.70 13.02 35.85
N TRP A 960 11.57 12.31 35.95
CA TRP A 960 10.38 12.80 36.63
C TRP A 960 10.16 12.06 37.95
N SER A 961 9.67 12.76 38.98
CA SER A 961 9.25 12.12 40.23
C SER A 961 7.93 12.64 40.72
N VAL A 962 7.24 11.84 41.53
CA VAL A 962 5.96 12.19 42.16
C VAL A 962 6.17 12.25 43.66
N ASP A 963 5.73 13.33 44.32
CA ASP A 963 5.82 13.47 45.78
C ASP A 963 4.58 12.92 46.52
N GLU A 964 4.61 12.91 47.85
CA GLU A 964 3.49 12.43 48.70
C GLU A 964 2.15 13.17 48.48
N VAL A 965 2.14 14.36 47.87
CA VAL A 965 0.90 15.12 47.56
C VAL A 965 0.48 15.02 46.08
N GLY A 966 1.22 14.29 45.26
CA GLY A 966 0.94 14.14 43.82
C GLY A 966 1.38 15.34 42.99
N ALA A 967 2.41 16.07 43.40
CA ALA A 967 3.13 16.99 42.52
C ALA A 967 4.10 16.21 41.63
N VAL A 968 4.20 16.57 40.35
CA VAL A 968 5.20 15.99 39.43
C VAL A 968 6.38 16.94 39.33
N HIS A 969 7.53 16.50 39.80
CA HIS A 969 8.80 17.21 39.76
C HIS A 969 9.60 16.79 38.53
N PHE A 970 10.36 17.73 37.96
CA PHE A 970 11.27 17.48 36.85
C PHE A 970 12.73 17.76 37.25
N TYR A 971 13.63 16.86 36.85
CA TYR A 971 15.05 16.95 37.09
C TYR A 971 15.78 16.71 35.77
N ALA A 972 16.65 17.63 35.39
CA ALA A 972 17.45 17.47 34.18
C ALA A 972 18.77 16.76 34.48
N ASN A 973 19.32 16.06 33.49
CA ASN A 973 20.67 15.51 33.56
C ASN A 973 21.72 16.64 33.58
N ASP A 974 22.76 16.51 34.42
CA ASP A 974 23.80 17.53 34.59
C ASP A 974 24.97 17.41 33.59
N GLY A 975 24.86 16.50 32.62
CA GLY A 975 25.91 16.19 31.64
C GLY A 975 27.10 15.40 32.22
N LYS A 976 27.01 15.00 33.50
CA LYS A 976 27.99 14.13 34.21
C LYS A 976 27.27 12.89 34.77
N GLY A 977 26.05 12.63 34.30
CA GLY A 977 25.14 11.60 34.77
C GLY A 977 24.65 11.81 36.20
N GLY A 978 24.65 13.05 36.70
CA GLY A 978 23.92 13.47 37.89
C GLY A 978 22.58 14.11 37.51
N PHE A 979 21.68 14.29 38.48
CA PHE A 979 20.40 14.97 38.25
C PHE A 979 20.30 16.25 39.08
N TYR A 980 19.70 17.30 38.53
CA TYR A 980 19.40 18.53 39.27
C TYR A 980 17.96 18.97 39.08
N HIS A 981 17.31 19.36 40.17
CA HIS A 981 15.90 19.75 40.18
C HIS A 981 15.68 21.03 39.36
N LYS A 982 14.77 20.97 38.39
CA LYS A 982 14.32 22.14 37.61
C LYS A 982 13.13 22.83 38.25
N GLY A 983 12.23 22.06 38.87
CA GLY A 983 11.03 22.55 39.50
C GLY A 983 9.87 21.55 39.41
N ILE A 984 8.70 21.98 39.85
CA ILE A 984 7.45 21.23 39.70
C ILE A 984 6.86 21.55 38.32
N VAL A 985 6.48 20.53 37.55
CA VAL A 985 5.88 20.69 36.21
C VAL A 985 4.37 20.42 36.20
N MET A 986 3.83 19.71 37.20
CA MET A 986 2.38 19.51 37.36
C MET A 986 1.97 19.51 38.84
N CYS A 987 0.76 20.00 39.10
CA CYS A 987 0.17 20.11 40.44
C CYS A 987 -1.27 19.58 40.48
N GLY A 988 -1.70 19.12 41.66
CA GLY A 988 -3.07 18.67 41.90
C GLY A 988 -3.37 17.24 41.45
N GLN A 989 -2.35 16.44 41.13
CA GLN A 989 -2.48 15.06 40.67
C GLN A 989 -2.41 14.08 41.85
N ASN A 990 -3.18 14.35 42.92
CA ASN A 990 -3.20 13.66 44.22
C ASN A 990 -3.64 12.16 44.17
N GLN A 991 -3.63 11.55 42.99
CA GLN A 991 -4.01 10.17 42.73
C GLN A 991 -3.00 9.43 41.83
N ILE A 992 -1.90 10.05 41.37
CA ILE A 992 -0.84 9.31 40.66
C ILE A 992 -0.14 8.37 41.65
N VAL A 993 0.02 7.10 41.26
CA VAL A 993 0.63 6.03 42.07
C VAL A 993 1.76 5.30 41.36
N ASP A 994 1.92 5.49 40.05
CA ASP A 994 3.02 4.94 39.26
C ASP A 994 3.28 5.87 38.06
N ILE A 995 4.53 5.94 37.61
CA ILE A 995 4.98 6.74 36.47
C ILE A 995 6.13 5.98 35.79
N ALA A 996 6.06 5.84 34.46
CA ALA A 996 7.06 5.08 33.71
C ALA A 996 7.35 5.70 32.33
N ALA A 997 8.63 5.83 31.99
CA ALA A 997 9.10 6.34 30.71
C ALA A 997 8.70 5.37 29.60
N MET A 998 8.33 5.91 28.45
CA MET A 998 7.92 5.11 27.29
C MET A 998 8.40 5.73 25.97
N GLY A 999 8.40 4.92 24.92
CA GLY A 999 8.67 5.43 23.57
C GLY A 999 7.62 6.44 23.10
N ASP A 1000 7.95 7.15 22.03
CA ASP A 1000 7.04 8.04 21.30
C ASP A 1000 5.77 7.28 20.87
N VAL A 1001 4.60 7.70 21.37
CA VAL A 1001 3.29 7.13 20.99
C VAL A 1001 2.37 8.13 20.28
N ASN A 1002 2.80 9.37 20.09
CA ASN A 1002 2.02 10.41 19.40
C ASN A 1002 2.59 10.80 18.01
N GLY A 1003 3.83 10.38 17.70
CA GLY A 1003 4.55 10.63 16.46
C GLY A 1003 5.39 11.91 16.42
N ASP A 1004 5.55 12.64 17.53
CA ASP A 1004 6.27 13.92 17.59
C ASP A 1004 7.81 13.78 17.76
N ARG A 1005 8.28 12.53 17.95
CA ARG A 1005 9.66 12.10 18.19
C ARG A 1005 10.22 12.44 19.58
N ARG A 1006 9.38 12.65 20.59
CA ARG A 1006 9.77 12.76 22.00
C ARG A 1006 9.40 11.47 22.72
N ALA A 1007 10.20 11.09 23.73
CA ALA A 1007 9.80 9.99 24.61
C ALA A 1007 8.67 10.46 25.52
N ASP A 1008 7.59 9.67 25.59
CA ASP A 1008 6.40 9.97 26.36
C ASP A 1008 6.45 9.31 27.75
N VAL A 1009 5.41 9.49 28.55
CA VAL A 1009 5.28 8.92 29.90
C VAL A 1009 3.95 8.18 30.06
N LEU A 1010 3.97 6.99 30.66
CA LEU A 1010 2.78 6.26 31.08
C LEU A 1010 2.52 6.55 32.56
N VAL A 1011 1.36 7.12 32.87
CA VAL A 1011 0.96 7.50 34.23
C VAL A 1011 -0.18 6.61 34.71
N LYS A 1012 -0.04 6.07 35.92
CA LYS A 1012 -1.08 5.27 36.59
C LYS A 1012 -1.71 6.03 37.75
N TYR A 1013 -3.04 6.03 37.77
CA TYR A 1013 -3.84 6.57 38.85
C TYR A 1013 -4.33 5.49 39.84
N ALA A 1014 -4.60 5.91 41.07
CA ALA A 1014 -5.03 5.08 42.19
C ALA A 1014 -6.38 4.39 41.97
N ASP A 1015 -7.18 4.88 41.03
CA ASP A 1015 -8.46 4.29 40.59
C ASP A 1015 -8.27 3.15 39.56
N GLY A 1016 -7.05 2.89 39.12
CA GLY A 1016 -6.73 1.92 38.07
C GLY A 1016 -6.82 2.47 36.65
N SER A 1017 -6.92 3.79 36.45
CA SER A 1017 -6.80 4.41 35.14
C SER A 1017 -5.32 4.55 34.72
N LEU A 1018 -5.02 4.27 33.45
CA LEU A 1018 -3.73 4.54 32.81
C LEU A 1018 -3.89 5.61 31.74
N PHE A 1019 -2.98 6.58 31.68
CA PHE A 1019 -2.94 7.62 30.65
C PHE A 1019 -1.54 7.73 30.04
N TYR A 1020 -1.49 7.92 28.72
CA TYR A 1020 -0.29 8.46 28.08
C TYR A 1020 -0.19 9.95 28.40
N TYR A 1021 1.02 10.41 28.66
CA TYR A 1021 1.35 11.80 28.94
C TYR A 1021 2.44 12.23 27.96
N TYR A 1022 2.11 13.21 27.12
CA TYR A 1022 2.94 13.62 26.00
C TYR A 1022 4.03 14.60 26.45
N SER A 1023 5.29 14.20 26.27
CA SER A 1023 6.43 15.04 26.64
C SER A 1023 6.48 16.27 25.74
N GLN A 1024 6.48 17.45 26.34
CA GLN A 1024 6.62 18.70 25.59
C GLN A 1024 8.09 19.04 25.32
N GLY A 1025 9.02 18.20 25.78
CA GLY A 1025 10.47 18.41 25.78
C GLY A 1025 10.94 19.77 26.30
N ASP A 1026 10.26 20.30 27.30
CA ASP A 1026 10.75 21.38 28.16
C ASP A 1026 10.66 20.97 29.64
N GLY A 1027 10.57 19.65 29.88
CA GLY A 1027 10.24 19.01 31.15
C GLY A 1027 8.73 18.88 31.42
N PHE A 1028 7.86 19.62 30.74
CA PHE A 1028 6.42 19.56 30.97
C PHE A 1028 5.79 18.36 30.25
N LEU A 1029 4.77 17.80 30.88
CA LEU A 1029 3.93 16.74 30.35
C LEU A 1029 2.52 17.30 30.10
N VAL A 1030 1.87 16.82 29.03
CA VAL A 1030 0.45 17.12 28.72
C VAL A 1030 -0.33 15.82 28.76
N GLU A 1031 -1.48 15.81 29.43
CA GLU A 1031 -2.36 14.63 29.47
C GLU A 1031 -2.82 14.26 28.06
N GLY A 1032 -2.57 13.01 27.69
CA GLY A 1032 -2.89 12.44 26.38
C GLY A 1032 -4.04 11.45 26.45
N MET A 1033 -4.00 10.44 25.57
CA MET A 1033 -5.04 9.43 25.52
C MET A 1033 -5.02 8.50 26.75
N GLN A 1034 -6.21 8.11 27.22
CA GLN A 1034 -6.35 7.06 28.23
C GLN A 1034 -5.87 5.72 27.63
N ALA A 1035 -4.75 5.22 28.14
CA ALA A 1035 -4.10 4.01 27.68
C ALA A 1035 -4.75 2.72 28.22
N GLY A 1036 -5.53 2.82 29.30
CA GLY A 1036 -6.27 1.69 29.88
C GLY A 1036 -7.10 2.05 31.13
N HIS A 1037 -7.88 1.07 31.60
CA HIS A 1037 -8.69 1.16 32.82
C HIS A 1037 -8.71 -0.20 33.56
N GLY A 1038 -8.99 -0.20 34.87
CA GLY A 1038 -9.03 -1.44 35.68
C GLY A 1038 -7.65 -2.02 36.02
N TRP A 1039 -6.63 -1.17 36.13
CA TRP A 1039 -5.25 -1.54 36.49
C TRP A 1039 -4.98 -1.44 38.00
N ASP A 1040 -6.02 -1.31 38.83
CA ASP A 1040 -5.94 -1.38 40.29
C ASP A 1040 -5.44 -2.75 40.78
N GLY A 1041 -5.77 -3.82 40.05
CA GLY A 1041 -5.24 -5.17 40.27
C GLY A 1041 -3.83 -5.44 39.70
N MET A 1042 -3.16 -4.45 39.11
CA MET A 1042 -1.83 -4.57 38.48
C MET A 1042 -0.79 -3.67 39.17
N ASP A 1043 0.44 -4.15 39.32
CA ASP A 1043 1.61 -3.35 39.74
C ASP A 1043 2.79 -3.58 38.79
N ASN A 1044 3.89 -2.84 39.01
CA ASN A 1044 5.10 -2.90 38.19
C ASN A 1044 4.80 -2.67 36.70
N VAL A 1045 4.16 -1.54 36.35
CA VAL A 1045 3.79 -1.21 34.97
C VAL A 1045 4.99 -0.59 34.26
N VAL A 1046 5.68 -1.38 33.44
CA VAL A 1046 7.00 -1.01 32.87
C VAL A 1046 6.97 -1.08 31.35
N PHE A 1047 7.44 -0.03 30.68
CA PHE A 1047 7.71 -0.07 29.24
C PHE A 1047 8.91 -0.98 28.95
N ALA A 1048 8.68 -2.06 28.22
CA ALA A 1048 9.70 -3.03 27.84
C ALA A 1048 10.26 -2.81 26.42
N GLY A 1049 9.69 -1.93 25.61
CA GLY A 1049 10.11 -1.72 24.22
C GLY A 1049 10.01 -3.02 23.40
N LYS A 1050 11.06 -3.33 22.61
CA LYS A 1050 11.14 -4.52 21.74
C LYS A 1050 11.41 -5.83 22.51
N LEU A 1051 10.45 -6.28 23.30
CA LEU A 1051 10.52 -7.55 24.05
C LEU A 1051 10.56 -8.81 23.16
N GLY A 1052 10.22 -8.70 21.86
CA GLY A 1052 10.26 -9.81 20.90
C GLY A 1052 10.31 -9.38 19.43
N ALA A 1053 10.10 -10.34 18.51
CA ALA A 1053 10.38 -10.16 17.07
C ALA A 1053 9.33 -9.38 16.27
N ALA A 1054 8.13 -9.19 16.83
CA ALA A 1054 7.08 -8.39 16.19
C ALA A 1054 7.47 -6.90 16.17
N ASN A 1055 7.11 -6.18 15.10
CA ASN A 1055 7.39 -4.75 14.98
C ASN A 1055 6.41 -3.89 15.81
N THR A 1056 6.38 -4.11 17.12
CA THR A 1056 5.55 -3.40 18.11
C THR A 1056 6.35 -3.30 19.40
N ASP A 1057 6.03 -2.32 20.24
CA ASP A 1057 6.61 -2.19 21.57
C ASP A 1057 5.65 -2.76 22.61
N TYR A 1058 6.18 -3.12 23.77
CA TYR A 1058 5.42 -3.78 24.82
C TYR A 1058 5.51 -3.02 26.15
N VAL A 1059 4.41 -3.03 26.90
CA VAL A 1059 4.40 -2.78 28.36
C VAL A 1059 4.25 -4.12 29.06
N VAL A 1060 4.96 -4.33 30.15
CA VAL A 1060 4.74 -5.46 31.06
C VAL A 1060 4.14 -4.99 32.37
N ALA A 1061 3.31 -5.82 32.99
CA ALA A 1061 2.75 -5.55 34.31
C ALA A 1061 2.44 -6.86 35.04
N ARG A 1062 2.52 -6.82 36.38
CA ARG A 1062 2.27 -7.98 37.23
C ARG A 1062 0.89 -7.88 37.88
N HIS A 1063 0.13 -8.95 37.78
CA HIS A 1063 -1.15 -9.07 38.48
C HIS A 1063 -0.92 -9.36 39.96
N VAL A 1064 -1.28 -8.39 40.83
CA VAL A 1064 -0.93 -8.35 42.26
C VAL A 1064 -1.37 -9.63 42.99
N ALA A 1065 -2.60 -10.06 42.76
CA ALA A 1065 -3.21 -11.17 43.51
C ALA A 1065 -2.67 -12.56 43.13
N THR A 1066 -2.07 -12.74 41.95
CA THR A 1066 -1.53 -14.04 41.51
C THR A 1066 0.00 -14.05 41.36
N GLY A 1067 0.64 -12.89 41.24
CA GLY A 1067 2.05 -12.80 40.86
C GLY A 1067 2.33 -13.35 39.46
N ASP A 1068 1.36 -13.23 38.56
CA ASP A 1068 1.54 -13.54 37.14
C ASP A 1068 1.99 -12.30 36.39
N LEU A 1069 2.95 -12.46 35.48
CA LEU A 1069 3.45 -11.39 34.63
C LEU A 1069 2.73 -11.42 33.29
N TYR A 1070 2.17 -10.28 32.89
CA TYR A 1070 1.51 -10.05 31.61
C TYR A 1070 2.31 -9.06 30.77
N ARG A 1071 2.20 -9.17 29.44
CA ARG A 1071 2.59 -8.15 28.47
C ARG A 1071 1.37 -7.60 27.76
N TYR A 1072 1.49 -6.38 27.27
CA TYR A 1072 0.50 -5.66 26.49
C TYR A 1072 1.23 -5.00 25.32
N GLN A 1073 0.65 -5.03 24.13
CA GLN A 1073 1.15 -4.31 22.96
C GLN A 1073 0.82 -2.82 23.13
N VAL A 1074 1.79 -1.97 22.79
CA VAL A 1074 1.65 -0.51 22.78
C VAL A 1074 1.14 -0.07 21.41
N GLY A 1075 0.14 0.80 21.41
CA GLY A 1075 -0.29 1.52 20.21
C GLY A 1075 -0.88 2.88 20.54
N VAL A 1076 -1.07 3.69 19.50
CA VAL A 1076 -1.56 5.08 19.58
C VAL A 1076 -2.92 5.19 20.28
N ASN A 1077 -3.73 4.14 20.25
CA ASN A 1077 -5.06 4.06 20.87
C ASN A 1077 -5.08 3.34 22.24
N GLY A 1078 -3.93 3.15 22.88
CA GLY A 1078 -3.80 2.52 24.21
C GLY A 1078 -3.15 1.13 24.19
N LEU A 1079 -3.22 0.43 25.33
CA LEU A 1079 -2.61 -0.89 25.56
C LEU A 1079 -3.58 -2.03 25.23
N PHE A 1080 -3.13 -3.01 24.44
CA PHE A 1080 -3.97 -4.14 23.99
C PHE A 1080 -3.26 -5.49 24.07
N GLY A 1081 -4.00 -6.59 23.83
CA GLY A 1081 -3.41 -7.93 23.66
C GLY A 1081 -2.81 -8.56 24.93
N GLY A 1082 -3.39 -8.28 26.11
CA GLY A 1082 -2.91 -8.76 27.42
C GLY A 1082 -2.60 -10.26 27.47
N THR A 1083 -1.32 -10.62 27.44
CA THR A 1083 -0.83 -12.00 27.32
C THR A 1083 0.03 -12.37 28.52
N LYS A 1084 -0.29 -13.47 29.20
CA LYS A 1084 0.53 -14.00 30.31
C LYS A 1084 1.87 -14.53 29.79
N ILE A 1085 2.97 -13.96 30.27
CA ILE A 1085 4.36 -14.34 29.92
C ILE A 1085 5.14 -14.94 31.09
N GLY A 1086 4.62 -14.86 32.33
CA GLY A 1086 5.30 -15.41 33.51
C GLY A 1086 4.33 -15.79 34.64
N HIS A 1087 4.83 -16.61 35.57
CA HIS A 1087 4.14 -17.01 36.79
C HIS A 1087 5.16 -17.12 37.95
N GLY A 1088 4.70 -17.00 39.20
CA GLY A 1088 5.58 -17.08 40.38
C GLY A 1088 6.34 -15.80 40.71
N TRP A 1089 5.94 -14.64 40.15
CA TRP A 1089 6.56 -13.34 40.38
C TRP A 1089 6.10 -12.67 41.68
N SER A 1090 5.31 -13.35 42.52
CA SER A 1090 4.76 -12.81 43.78
C SER A 1090 5.83 -12.34 44.78
N ASN A 1091 7.04 -12.91 44.71
CA ASN A 1091 8.17 -12.54 45.58
C ASN A 1091 9.03 -11.37 45.03
N MET A 1092 8.72 -10.87 43.83
CA MET A 1092 9.42 -9.72 43.27
C MET A 1092 8.84 -8.42 43.83
N THR A 1093 9.66 -7.49 44.26
CA THR A 1093 9.24 -6.14 44.70
C THR A 1093 9.27 -5.14 43.55
N THR A 1094 10.19 -5.32 42.61
CA THR A 1094 10.41 -4.40 41.49
C THR A 1094 10.71 -5.20 40.21
N ILE A 1095 10.15 -4.76 39.08
CA ILE A 1095 10.48 -5.23 37.73
C ILE A 1095 10.99 -4.02 36.94
N LEU A 1096 11.97 -4.23 36.08
CA LEU A 1096 12.71 -3.21 35.34
C LEU A 1096 12.98 -3.72 33.92
N ALA A 1097 13.08 -2.82 32.94
CA ALA A 1097 13.35 -3.15 31.54
C ALA A 1097 14.57 -2.39 31.00
N PRO A 1098 15.81 -2.86 31.26
CA PRO A 1098 17.05 -2.18 30.88
C PRO A 1098 17.40 -2.24 29.38
N GLY A 1099 16.44 -2.53 28.50
CA GLY A 1099 16.72 -2.85 27.10
C GLY A 1099 17.57 -4.13 26.98
N GLN A 1100 18.51 -4.16 26.03
CA GLN A 1100 19.45 -5.29 25.90
C GLN A 1100 20.44 -5.29 27.07
N PHE A 1101 20.42 -6.34 27.89
CA PHE A 1101 21.21 -6.42 29.13
C PHE A 1101 22.01 -7.73 29.25
N VAL A 1102 21.38 -8.90 29.05
CA VAL A 1102 22.04 -10.23 29.04
C VAL A 1102 22.47 -10.68 27.64
N GLY A 1103 22.34 -9.81 26.63
CA GLY A 1103 22.82 -10.06 25.27
C GLY A 1103 21.85 -10.86 24.39
N SER A 1104 20.55 -10.81 24.69
CA SER A 1104 19.54 -11.23 23.71
C SER A 1104 19.42 -10.17 22.59
N SER A 1105 18.80 -10.53 21.46
CA SER A 1105 18.50 -9.57 20.38
C SER A 1105 17.30 -8.67 20.69
N TYR A 1106 16.65 -8.87 21.83
CA TYR A 1106 15.41 -8.22 22.25
C TYR A 1106 15.66 -7.46 23.57
N SER A 1107 14.70 -6.68 24.04
CA SER A 1107 14.74 -6.15 25.40
C SER A 1107 14.70 -7.29 26.42
N ASP A 1108 15.47 -7.16 27.48
CA ASP A 1108 15.50 -8.07 28.61
C ASP A 1108 14.76 -7.43 29.81
N LEU A 1109 14.37 -8.25 30.80
CA LEU A 1109 13.82 -7.78 32.08
C LEU A 1109 14.77 -8.08 33.23
N VAL A 1110 14.74 -7.22 34.24
CA VAL A 1110 15.42 -7.43 35.53
C VAL A 1110 14.37 -7.37 36.65
N ALA A 1111 14.47 -8.26 37.64
CA ALA A 1111 13.56 -8.31 38.77
C ALA A 1111 14.33 -8.29 40.09
N ILE A 1112 13.86 -7.51 41.06
CA ILE A 1112 14.34 -7.47 42.44
C ILE A 1112 13.36 -8.27 43.29
N ALA A 1113 13.87 -9.21 44.08
CA ALA A 1113 13.11 -9.99 45.04
C ALA A 1113 13.09 -9.33 46.43
N ALA A 1114 12.08 -9.66 47.24
CA ALA A 1114 11.91 -9.14 48.61
C ALA A 1114 13.06 -9.46 49.59
N ASP A 1115 14.00 -10.34 49.22
CA ASP A 1115 15.24 -10.62 49.97
C ASP A 1115 16.46 -9.83 49.44
N GLY A 1116 16.23 -8.85 48.58
CA GLY A 1116 17.25 -8.03 47.92
C GLY A 1116 18.01 -8.74 46.80
N SER A 1117 17.65 -9.97 46.43
CA SER A 1117 18.22 -10.69 45.28
C SER A 1117 17.75 -10.09 43.96
N MET A 1118 18.66 -9.86 43.01
CA MET A 1118 18.32 -9.37 41.67
C MET A 1118 18.54 -10.47 40.63
N TYR A 1119 17.57 -10.64 39.73
CA TYR A 1119 17.54 -11.66 38.68
C TYR A 1119 17.36 -11.04 37.30
N ALA A 1120 18.01 -11.59 36.27
CA ALA A 1120 17.79 -11.23 34.88
C ALA A 1120 16.92 -12.26 34.15
N TYR A 1121 16.18 -11.80 33.15
CA TYR A 1121 15.34 -12.59 32.27
C TYR A 1121 15.54 -12.13 30.83
N ALA A 1122 16.01 -13.01 29.96
CA ALA A 1122 16.26 -12.71 28.55
C ALA A 1122 14.94 -12.60 27.77
N GLY A 1123 14.83 -11.61 26.88
CA GLY A 1123 13.75 -11.50 25.91
C GLY A 1123 13.78 -12.62 24.86
N ALA A 1124 12.63 -12.88 24.23
CA ALA A 1124 12.43 -14.01 23.32
C ALA A 1124 11.71 -13.60 22.03
N ALA A 1125 11.88 -14.36 20.95
CA ALA A 1125 11.30 -13.99 19.65
C ALA A 1125 9.75 -13.97 19.65
N ASP A 1126 9.12 -14.82 20.46
CA ASP A 1126 7.67 -14.80 20.72
C ASP A 1126 7.22 -13.64 21.62
N GLY A 1127 8.19 -12.89 22.18
CA GLY A 1127 8.08 -11.82 23.16
C GLY A 1127 7.68 -12.27 24.57
N GLY A 1128 7.95 -13.52 24.92
CA GLY A 1128 8.04 -13.99 26.30
C GLY A 1128 9.39 -13.67 26.93
N VAL A 1129 9.66 -14.23 28.11
CA VAL A 1129 10.95 -14.08 28.82
C VAL A 1129 11.43 -15.38 29.46
N TYR A 1130 12.74 -15.60 29.51
CA TYR A 1130 13.35 -16.78 30.12
C TYR A 1130 14.42 -16.40 31.16
N GLY A 1131 14.45 -17.07 32.30
CA GLY A 1131 15.39 -16.75 33.39
C GLY A 1131 16.85 -16.91 32.99
N ALA A 1132 17.62 -15.81 33.05
CA ALA A 1132 19.06 -15.77 32.77
C ALA A 1132 19.92 -15.91 34.04
N GLY A 1133 19.32 -15.84 35.23
CA GLY A 1133 19.96 -16.15 36.52
C GLY A 1133 19.99 -14.99 37.51
N LYS A 1134 20.63 -15.21 38.67
CA LYS A 1134 20.82 -14.18 39.71
C LYS A 1134 22.04 -13.32 39.36
N ILE A 1135 21.82 -12.02 39.22
CA ILE A 1135 22.83 -11.02 38.80
C ILE A 1135 23.26 -10.07 39.94
N GLY A 1136 22.57 -10.09 41.09
CA GLY A 1136 22.88 -9.19 42.20
C GLY A 1136 22.24 -9.58 43.53
N HIS A 1137 22.60 -8.84 44.59
CA HIS A 1137 22.04 -8.96 45.94
C HIS A 1137 22.17 -7.61 46.69
N GLY A 1138 21.46 -7.44 47.81
CA GLY A 1138 21.52 -6.22 48.63
C GLY A 1138 20.62 -5.08 48.15
N TRP A 1139 19.71 -5.35 47.21
CA TRP A 1139 18.77 -4.37 46.67
C TRP A 1139 17.59 -4.07 47.60
N ASP A 1140 17.45 -4.80 48.70
CA ASP A 1140 16.57 -4.51 49.84
C ASP A 1140 16.94 -3.21 50.58
N SER A 1141 18.15 -2.67 50.32
CA SER A 1141 18.56 -1.33 50.79
C SER A 1141 18.02 -0.17 49.95
N PHE A 1142 17.33 -0.45 48.85
CA PHE A 1142 16.73 0.54 47.94
C PHE A 1142 15.21 0.52 48.09
N VAL A 1143 14.62 1.71 48.27
CA VAL A 1143 13.16 1.90 48.41
C VAL A 1143 12.46 2.07 47.06
N GLN A 1144 13.19 2.56 46.05
CA GLN A 1144 12.74 2.70 44.66
C GLN A 1144 13.88 2.39 43.70
N ALA A 1145 13.54 1.91 42.50
CA ALA A 1145 14.45 1.77 41.38
C ALA A 1145 13.69 1.91 40.06
N THR A 1146 14.32 2.52 39.05
CA THR A 1146 13.77 2.71 37.70
C THR A 1146 14.88 2.68 36.64
N VAL A 1147 14.47 2.57 35.37
CA VAL A 1147 15.34 2.69 34.19
C VAL A 1147 14.85 3.92 33.40
N PRO A 1148 15.39 5.13 33.66
CA PRO A 1148 14.89 6.34 33.00
C PRO A 1148 15.31 6.40 31.53
N GLY A 1149 16.49 5.86 31.22
CA GLY A 1149 17.08 5.86 29.88
C GLY A 1149 18.60 5.81 29.97
N ASP A 1150 19.29 6.37 28.97
CA ASP A 1150 20.76 6.47 28.94
C ASP A 1150 21.24 7.65 29.81
N VAL A 1151 21.75 7.36 31.02
CA VAL A 1151 22.08 8.41 32.01
C VAL A 1151 23.51 8.94 31.81
N ASP A 1152 24.41 8.15 31.21
CA ASP A 1152 25.82 8.53 31.03
C ASP A 1152 26.29 8.68 29.57
N GLY A 1153 25.40 8.51 28.59
CA GLY A 1153 25.59 8.85 27.18
C GLY A 1153 26.27 7.76 26.35
N ASP A 1154 26.17 6.49 26.74
CA ASP A 1154 26.86 5.37 26.08
C ASP A 1154 26.02 4.57 25.08
N GLY A 1155 24.76 4.96 24.91
CA GLY A 1155 23.76 4.34 24.03
C GLY A 1155 22.97 3.19 24.68
N ARG A 1156 23.05 2.98 26.00
CA ARG A 1156 22.31 1.92 26.71
C ARG A 1156 21.54 2.48 27.90
N LEU A 1157 20.45 1.81 28.25
CA LEU A 1157 19.58 2.24 29.35
C LEU A 1157 20.17 1.82 30.69
N ASP A 1158 20.35 2.78 31.58
CA ASP A 1158 20.97 2.63 32.90
C ASP A 1158 19.93 2.47 34.02
N LEU A 1159 20.38 1.92 35.15
CA LEU A 1159 19.55 1.74 36.33
C LEU A 1159 19.80 2.83 37.37
N VAL A 1160 18.75 3.48 37.84
CA VAL A 1160 18.78 4.44 38.96
C VAL A 1160 18.02 3.86 40.15
N GLY A 1161 18.57 3.97 41.37
CA GLY A 1161 17.92 3.53 42.61
C GLY A 1161 18.08 4.52 43.76
N ILE A 1162 17.03 4.69 44.56
CA ILE A 1162 16.99 5.52 45.77
C ILE A 1162 17.01 4.63 47.01
N ARG A 1163 17.80 5.01 48.02
CA ARG A 1163 17.84 4.37 49.34
C ARG A 1163 16.93 5.07 50.35
N GLU A 1164 16.65 4.39 51.46
CA GLU A 1164 15.85 4.92 52.59
C GLU A 1164 16.46 6.21 53.20
N ASP A 1165 17.78 6.39 53.13
CA ASP A 1165 18.47 7.63 53.55
C ASP A 1165 18.31 8.79 52.55
N GLY A 1166 17.63 8.56 51.42
CA GLY A 1166 17.40 9.52 50.34
C GLY A 1166 18.57 9.66 49.37
N ALA A 1167 19.65 8.88 49.49
CA ALA A 1167 20.73 8.87 48.53
C ALA A 1167 20.35 8.11 47.25
N MET A 1168 20.56 8.74 46.09
CA MET A 1168 20.29 8.17 44.77
C MET A 1168 21.59 7.69 44.12
N PHE A 1169 21.57 6.50 43.52
CA PHE A 1169 22.71 5.87 42.84
C PHE A 1169 22.34 5.45 41.41
N ALA A 1170 23.25 5.69 40.46
CA ALA A 1170 23.15 5.18 39.10
C ALA A 1170 24.12 4.02 38.86
N TYR A 1171 23.73 3.12 37.96
CA TYR A 1171 24.38 1.86 37.64
C TYR A 1171 24.42 1.66 36.12
N LYS A 1172 25.62 1.75 35.56
CA LYS A 1172 25.87 1.67 34.11
C LYS A 1172 25.55 0.29 33.53
N ASN A 1173 24.79 0.20 32.44
CA ASN A 1173 24.54 -1.06 31.73
C ASN A 1173 25.78 -1.53 30.93
N GLN A 1174 26.33 -2.69 31.29
CA GLN A 1174 27.53 -3.26 30.64
C GLN A 1174 27.22 -4.19 29.44
N ALA A 1175 25.95 -4.41 29.09
CA ALA A 1175 25.47 -5.31 28.03
C ALA A 1175 26.03 -6.75 28.10
N ASN A 1176 26.36 -7.23 29.30
CA ASN A 1176 26.96 -8.54 29.54
C ASN A 1176 26.31 -9.29 30.72
N GLY A 1177 25.12 -8.87 31.13
CA GLY A 1177 24.37 -9.38 32.27
C GLY A 1177 24.73 -8.76 33.62
N TRP A 1178 25.59 -7.73 33.65
CA TRP A 1178 26.04 -7.09 34.88
C TRP A 1178 25.90 -5.56 34.86
N TRP A 1179 25.67 -5.01 36.05
CA TRP A 1179 25.69 -3.58 36.32
C TRP A 1179 27.12 -3.10 36.61
N GLY A 1180 27.41 -1.86 36.22
CA GLY A 1180 28.64 -1.16 36.59
C GLY A 1180 28.73 -0.85 38.08
N ALA A 1181 29.85 -0.25 38.49
CA ALA A 1181 30.02 0.22 39.87
C ALA A 1181 29.01 1.34 40.18
N ALA A 1182 28.38 1.27 41.36
CA ALA A 1182 27.44 2.28 41.84
C ALA A 1182 28.11 3.66 41.92
N ARG A 1183 27.51 4.67 41.28
CA ARG A 1183 27.88 6.08 41.41
C ARG A 1183 26.75 6.82 42.12
N GLN A 1184 27.03 7.57 43.18
CA GLN A 1184 26.01 8.43 43.78
C GLN A 1184 25.73 9.61 42.85
N VAL A 1185 24.45 9.85 42.56
CA VAL A 1185 23.97 10.84 41.57
C VAL A 1185 23.01 11.88 42.14
N GLY A 1186 22.58 11.71 43.39
CA GLY A 1186 21.73 12.65 44.11
C GLY A 1186 21.59 12.32 45.60
N HIS A 1187 20.88 13.19 46.33
CA HIS A 1187 20.45 13.02 47.72
C HIS A 1187 19.14 13.79 47.96
N GLY A 1188 18.47 13.56 49.10
CA GLY A 1188 17.24 14.29 49.46
C GLY A 1188 15.94 13.74 48.84
N TRP A 1189 15.95 12.46 48.41
CA TRP A 1189 14.84 11.84 47.69
C TRP A 1189 13.80 11.15 48.59
N GLN A 1190 13.82 11.37 49.91
CA GLN A 1190 12.98 10.60 50.85
C GLN A 1190 11.47 10.86 50.71
N ALA A 1191 11.07 11.98 50.10
CA ALA A 1191 9.68 12.42 49.96
C ALA A 1191 9.00 12.01 48.63
N MET A 1192 9.68 11.24 47.78
CA MET A 1192 9.15 10.83 46.48
C MET A 1192 8.49 9.44 46.58
N VAL A 1193 7.29 9.30 46.02
CA VAL A 1193 6.49 8.05 46.02
C VAL A 1193 6.63 7.24 44.72
N ALA A 1194 7.04 7.88 43.62
CA ALA A 1194 7.39 7.22 42.36
C ALA A 1194 8.46 8.03 41.60
N ILE A 1195 9.25 7.34 40.76
CA ILE A 1195 10.25 7.93 39.87
C ILE A 1195 10.23 7.27 38.49
N SER A 1196 10.48 8.05 37.45
CA SER A 1196 10.64 7.61 36.07
C SER A 1196 11.78 8.34 35.37
#